data_AF-A0A2Z2KHF0-F1
#
_entry.id   AF-A0A2Z2KHF0-F1
#
_cell.length_a   1.000
_cell.length_b   1.000
_cell.length_c   1.000
_cell.angle_alpha   90.00
_cell.angle_beta   90.00
_cell.angle_gamma   90.00
#
_symmetry.space_group_name_H-M   'P 1'
#
loop_
_entity.id
_entity.type
_entity.pdbx_description
1 polymer ?
#
loop_
_entity_poly.entity_id
_entity_poly.type
_entity_poly.pdbx_seq_one_letter_code
_entity_poly.pdbx_strand_id
1 'polypeptide(L)'
;MDQEHQEREDELLRASFMGDIREDVQFLGLSLGDIGWIVGTTLVIGGLPFLLPVSVVFKLSWILVIFIVSTLGHMLKWPYRLKRYIHDVQRQKEGTGEELGSFLGVEEDGWLYRSGKMLHVVSSLSAAPWKTAVYGQKRTRIGGFEQFLRAIVQEGFSAQISAEQIPDVRQELWNEKRNRAAASDGIQQMKLNRIEMWERLARNGEALRSEYTLTLTTSEAQIKIRERADEPADLSPEEVKRFRMLSELQEKKDRVLNTLSSHGGHTLSLLSGFSLPEILGRWWDRTTWEAWKMAEGTWEEPAEDLENLHQSEDQEEIEEDRSMFSPSLTQWIQEEAENEASAEMKEQDVLVPLVLDEEIPDKSGLATLKLRKWPIAKWLQRSKEEFSRLRMACKEHVLPLIRKWATVGLLRWQTFRMRKAVVLAERVEQVKEEFAGEEGLQSTPPVAMPGQLPKGLRGIVLLTSPAPSGVSFLAANLGVSRSFTGITVSIVDLSTDQGVKTVLNPLRHSLELEEWDIWTGKAANWLLFTPSQYPSLAQVEYLLQRRAAEDGLVIAEIPWNYPQREALMQRYRSIAVVDCDYHHWLQFTNAAPSWGGDFWLNQSTPEMVSKMSSLLKEQYQQSFTAIYPYFSAAAYGLYQGRPLALDPELREMLNAQQREEEADEPAQTYESVG
;
A
#
# COMPACT_ATOMS: atom_id res chain seq x y z
N MET A 1 -2.64 -20.68 -39.52
CA MET A 1 -1.57 -20.46 -38.53
C MET A 1 -1.21 -19.01 -38.69
N ASP A 2 -1.75 -18.22 -37.77
CA ASP A 2 -2.22 -16.89 -38.13
C ASP A 2 -1.21 -15.87 -37.66
N GLN A 3 -0.98 -14.82 -38.45
CA GLN A 3 -0.06 -13.73 -38.09
C GLN A 3 -0.39 -13.18 -36.69
N GLU A 4 -1.66 -13.12 -36.33
CA GLU A 4 -2.13 -12.69 -35.01
C GLU A 4 -1.67 -13.59 -33.85
N HIS A 5 -1.46 -14.89 -34.10
CA HIS A 5 -0.96 -15.82 -33.09
C HIS A 5 0.57 -15.71 -32.94
N GLN A 6 1.26 -15.49 -34.05
CA GLN A 6 2.71 -15.31 -34.10
C GLN A 6 3.13 -13.93 -33.56
N GLU A 7 2.33 -12.88 -33.81
CA GLU A 7 2.49 -11.55 -33.21
C GLU A 7 2.27 -11.57 -31.68
N ARG A 8 1.41 -12.46 -31.15
CA ARG A 8 1.23 -12.66 -29.70
C ARG A 8 2.36 -13.46 -29.05
N GLU A 9 2.97 -14.41 -29.77
CA GLU A 9 4.20 -15.08 -29.31
C GLU A 9 5.40 -14.12 -29.31
N ASP A 10 5.54 -13.28 -30.34
CA ASP A 10 6.54 -12.20 -30.38
C ASP A 10 6.30 -11.13 -29.28
N GLU A 11 5.04 -10.89 -28.89
CA GLU A 11 4.69 -9.98 -27.77
C GLU A 11 5.13 -10.56 -26.41
N LEU A 12 4.97 -11.88 -26.19
CA LEU A 12 5.52 -12.57 -25.02
C LEU A 12 7.06 -12.56 -25.01
N LEU A 13 7.70 -12.81 -26.15
CA LEU A 13 9.15 -12.84 -26.28
C LEU A 13 9.80 -11.45 -26.18
N ARG A 14 9.09 -10.37 -26.54
CA ARG A 14 9.56 -8.99 -26.35
C ARG A 14 9.27 -8.41 -24.97
N ALA A 15 8.25 -8.91 -24.27
CA ALA A 15 8.00 -8.53 -22.88
C ALA A 15 9.08 -9.07 -21.91
N SER A 16 9.78 -10.15 -22.26
CA SER A 16 10.93 -10.65 -21.51
C SER A 16 12.26 -10.38 -22.22
N PHE A 17 12.86 -9.19 -22.02
CA PHE A 17 14.31 -9.02 -21.79
C PHE A 17 14.67 -7.54 -21.55
N MET A 18 14.84 -7.17 -20.28
CA MET A 18 15.93 -6.29 -19.84
C MET A 18 16.67 -6.97 -18.68
N GLY A 19 17.31 -8.08 -19.02
CA GLY A 19 18.38 -8.67 -18.22
C GLY A 19 19.68 -8.59 -19.03
N ASP A 20 20.41 -7.48 -18.94
CA ASP A 20 21.77 -7.40 -19.49
C ASP A 20 22.71 -6.45 -18.69
N ILE A 21 23.24 -6.97 -17.58
CA ILE A 21 24.67 -6.91 -17.19
C ILE A 21 25.38 -5.54 -17.34
N ARG A 22 24.73 -4.45 -16.94
CA ARG A 22 25.43 -3.17 -16.60
C ARG A 22 25.06 -2.58 -15.24
N GLU A 23 24.03 -3.08 -14.57
CA GLU A 23 23.55 -2.54 -13.28
C GLU A 23 24.44 -2.93 -12.08
N ASP A 24 25.23 -4.01 -12.19
CA ASP A 24 26.13 -4.46 -11.12
C ASP A 24 27.30 -3.50 -10.79
N VAL A 25 27.48 -2.43 -11.57
CA VAL A 25 28.45 -1.36 -11.27
C VAL A 25 27.79 -0.16 -10.54
N GLN A 26 26.46 -0.10 -10.46
CA GLN A 26 25.72 0.99 -9.79
C GLN A 26 25.10 0.63 -8.44
N PHE A 27 25.31 -0.59 -7.92
CA PHE A 27 24.68 -1.08 -6.68
C PHE A 27 25.04 -0.33 -5.37
N LEU A 28 25.86 0.73 -5.43
CA LEU A 28 26.10 1.63 -4.30
C LEU A 28 25.62 3.08 -4.52
N GLY A 29 25.26 3.47 -5.76
CA GLY A 29 24.77 4.83 -6.07
C GLY A 29 25.75 5.99 -5.75
N LEU A 30 27.00 5.71 -5.37
CA LEU A 30 27.98 6.71 -4.97
C LEU A 30 28.58 7.40 -6.20
N SER A 31 28.35 8.71 -6.33
CA SER A 31 29.07 9.53 -7.28
C SER A 31 30.53 9.74 -6.85
N LEU A 32 31.37 10.23 -7.77
CA LEU A 32 32.74 10.67 -7.44
C LEU A 32 32.75 11.77 -6.35
N GLY A 33 31.70 12.59 -6.26
CA GLY A 33 31.52 13.57 -5.20
C GLY A 33 31.26 12.91 -3.84
N ASP A 34 30.47 11.85 -3.81
CA ASP A 34 30.12 11.12 -2.58
C ASP A 34 31.31 10.32 -2.05
N ILE A 35 32.09 9.70 -2.94
CA ILE A 35 33.39 9.09 -2.58
C ILE A 35 34.32 10.16 -2.00
N GLY A 36 34.41 11.33 -2.62
CA GLY A 36 35.18 12.47 -2.12
C GLY A 36 34.71 12.95 -0.74
N TRP A 37 33.40 12.98 -0.49
CA TRP A 37 32.82 13.38 0.80
C TRP A 37 33.06 12.34 1.91
N ILE A 38 32.87 11.05 1.62
CA ILE A 38 33.14 9.95 2.57
C ILE A 38 34.63 9.92 2.92
N VAL A 39 35.53 10.03 1.94
CA VAL A 39 36.98 10.08 2.17
C VAL A 39 37.38 11.35 2.92
N GLY A 40 36.84 12.52 2.54
CA GLY A 40 37.12 13.79 3.20
C GLY A 40 36.69 13.83 4.67
N THR A 41 35.44 13.43 4.96
CA THR A 41 34.93 13.34 6.34
C THR A 41 35.69 12.31 7.17
N THR A 42 36.03 11.15 6.58
CA THR A 42 36.83 10.12 7.26
C THR A 42 38.26 10.60 7.54
N LEU A 43 38.88 11.38 6.65
CA LEU A 43 40.21 11.95 6.88
C LEU A 43 40.19 13.08 7.93
N VAL A 44 39.23 13.99 7.88
CA VAL A 44 39.16 15.12 8.82
C VAL A 44 38.79 14.66 10.24
N ILE A 45 37.72 13.87 10.37
CA ILE A 45 37.22 13.44 11.69
C ILE A 45 38.00 12.21 12.20
N GLY A 46 38.39 11.30 11.30
CA GLY A 46 39.18 10.11 11.63
C GLY A 46 40.69 10.36 11.73
N GLY A 47 41.20 11.46 11.17
CA GLY A 47 42.58 11.91 11.35
C GLY A 47 42.82 12.67 12.66
N LEU A 48 41.77 13.23 13.28
CA LEU A 48 41.89 14.01 14.53
C LEU A 48 42.52 13.22 15.70
N PRO A 49 42.21 11.93 15.95
CA PRO A 49 42.92 11.14 16.95
C PRO A 49 44.33 10.70 16.51
N PHE A 50 44.74 10.84 15.25
CA PHE A 50 46.13 10.56 14.87
C PHE A 50 47.10 11.58 15.47
N LEU A 51 46.64 12.81 15.72
CA LEU A 51 47.37 13.85 16.45
C LEU A 51 47.55 13.54 17.95
N LEU A 52 46.71 12.67 18.52
CA LEU A 52 46.78 12.27 19.92
C LEU A 52 47.74 11.08 20.12
N PRO A 53 48.47 10.98 21.25
CA PRO A 53 49.43 9.91 21.53
C PRO A 53 48.75 8.59 21.98
N VAL A 54 47.70 8.17 21.27
CA VAL A 54 46.92 6.95 21.54
C VAL A 54 47.47 5.76 20.74
N SER A 55 47.18 4.54 21.17
CA SER A 55 47.63 3.31 20.49
C SER A 55 47.14 3.22 19.04
N VAL A 56 47.97 2.64 18.16
CA VAL A 56 47.66 2.47 16.73
C VAL A 56 46.38 1.65 16.52
N VAL A 57 46.13 0.65 17.36
CA VAL A 57 44.91 -0.18 17.30
C VAL A 57 43.66 0.68 17.51
N PHE A 58 43.65 1.56 18.51
CA PHE A 58 42.52 2.47 18.73
C PHE A 58 42.31 3.41 17.53
N LYS A 59 43.39 3.97 16.99
CA LYS A 59 43.36 4.85 15.81
C LYS A 59 42.75 4.15 14.58
N LEU A 60 43.13 2.91 14.31
CA LEU A 60 42.58 2.10 13.21
C LEU A 60 41.11 1.74 13.43
N SER A 61 40.73 1.31 14.63
CA SER A 61 39.33 1.04 14.97
C SER A 61 38.45 2.29 14.86
N TRP A 62 38.97 3.46 15.24
CA TRP A 62 38.26 4.73 15.13
C TRP A 62 38.02 5.14 13.68
N ILE A 63 39.03 5.05 12.80
CA ILE A 63 38.84 5.28 11.36
C ILE A 63 37.81 4.30 10.78
N LEU A 64 37.87 3.02 11.13
CA LEU A 64 36.92 2.02 10.62
C LEU A 64 35.48 2.33 11.06
N VAL A 65 35.27 2.71 12.32
CA VAL A 65 33.96 3.10 12.84
C VAL A 65 33.45 4.37 12.14
N ILE A 66 34.28 5.41 11.97
CA ILE A 66 33.89 6.62 11.24
C ILE A 66 33.57 6.32 9.79
N PHE A 67 34.37 5.48 9.11
CA PHE A 67 34.10 5.09 7.74
C PHE A 67 32.76 4.35 7.61
N ILE A 68 32.49 3.38 8.50
CA ILE A 68 31.21 2.65 8.54
C ILE A 68 30.05 3.60 8.83
N VAL A 69 30.17 4.49 9.82
CA VAL A 69 29.11 5.45 10.20
C VAL A 69 28.90 6.52 9.13
N SER A 70 29.95 6.99 8.45
CA SER A 70 29.86 7.94 7.34
C SER A 70 29.21 7.30 6.12
N THR A 71 29.59 6.06 5.78
CA THR A 71 28.99 5.29 4.69
C THR A 71 27.52 4.98 4.97
N LEU A 72 27.18 4.44 6.15
CA LEU A 72 25.79 4.19 6.57
C LEU A 72 24.98 5.48 6.63
N GLY A 73 25.54 6.55 7.21
CA GLY A 73 24.89 7.85 7.29
C GLY A 73 24.64 8.47 5.91
N HIS A 74 25.54 8.27 4.95
CA HIS A 74 25.34 8.70 3.57
C HIS A 74 24.27 7.86 2.86
N MET A 75 24.34 6.51 2.95
CA MET A 75 23.33 5.61 2.37
C MET A 75 21.92 5.84 2.94
N LEU A 76 21.81 6.08 4.25
CA LEU A 76 20.56 6.42 4.93
C LEU A 76 20.16 7.90 4.75
N LYS A 77 20.99 8.70 4.05
CA LYS A 77 20.84 10.15 3.84
C LYS A 77 20.66 10.94 5.15
N TRP A 78 21.29 10.50 6.24
CA TRP A 78 21.22 11.13 7.57
C TRP A 78 21.56 12.63 7.57
N PRO A 79 22.60 13.14 6.88
CA PRO A 79 22.86 14.59 6.85
C PRO A 79 21.67 15.39 6.28
N TYR A 80 21.03 14.85 5.23
CA TYR A 80 19.85 15.43 4.61
C TYR A 80 18.61 15.34 5.51
N ARG A 81 18.36 14.16 6.10
CA ARG A 81 17.26 13.95 7.07
C ARG A 81 17.41 14.83 8.32
N LEU A 82 18.64 15.07 8.77
CA LEU A 82 18.94 15.95 9.90
C LEU A 82 18.77 17.43 9.51
N LYS A 83 19.25 17.86 8.32
CA LYS A 83 18.99 19.21 7.79
C LYS A 83 17.47 19.48 7.68
N ARG A 84 16.71 18.47 7.21
CA ARG A 84 15.24 18.48 7.19
C ARG A 84 14.64 18.62 8.59
N TYR A 85 14.98 17.71 9.52
CA TYR A 85 14.47 17.75 10.90
C TYR A 85 14.73 19.10 11.59
N ILE A 86 15.92 19.68 11.39
CA ILE A 86 16.27 21.00 11.94
C ILE A 86 15.38 22.09 11.33
N HIS A 87 15.17 22.08 10.01
CA HIS A 87 14.29 23.03 9.33
C HIS A 87 12.82 22.90 9.78
N ASP A 88 12.29 21.67 9.78
CA ASP A 88 10.91 21.32 10.16
C ASP A 88 10.58 21.66 11.62
N VAL A 89 11.59 21.75 12.50
CA VAL A 89 11.45 22.13 13.93
C VAL A 89 11.67 23.64 14.16
N GLN A 90 12.41 24.33 13.29
CA GLN A 90 12.82 25.73 13.51
C GLN A 90 12.00 26.77 12.76
N ARG A 91 11.31 26.39 11.66
CA ARG A 91 10.46 27.32 10.89
C ARG A 91 8.99 27.03 11.12
N GLN A 92 8.18 28.09 11.21
CA GLN A 92 6.73 27.98 11.10
C GLN A 92 6.38 27.52 9.67
N LYS A 93 5.35 26.69 9.54
CA LYS A 93 4.89 26.12 8.26
C LYS A 93 4.04 27.11 7.47
N GLU A 94 4.58 28.30 7.24
CA GLU A 94 3.96 29.38 6.47
C GLU A 94 4.88 29.70 5.30
N GLY A 95 4.33 29.73 4.09
CA GLY A 95 5.10 30.01 2.89
C GLY A 95 4.56 29.29 1.66
N THR A 96 4.76 29.92 0.52
CA THR A 96 4.30 29.45 -0.79
C THR A 96 5.23 28.36 -1.37
N GLY A 97 6.46 28.22 -0.86
CA GLY A 97 7.42 27.18 -1.28
C GLY A 97 8.58 27.70 -2.13
N GLU A 98 8.57 28.97 -2.52
CA GLU A 98 9.70 29.67 -3.17
C GLU A 98 10.99 29.59 -2.33
N GLU A 99 10.88 29.69 -1.00
CA GLU A 99 12.00 29.51 -0.07
C GLU A 99 12.62 28.10 -0.11
N LEU A 100 11.90 27.10 -0.61
CA LEU A 100 12.35 25.71 -0.65
C LEU A 100 13.28 25.44 -1.83
N GLY A 101 13.03 26.04 -3.00
CA GLY A 101 13.90 25.95 -4.17
C GLY A 101 15.29 26.53 -3.89
N SER A 102 15.31 27.74 -3.33
CA SER A 102 16.56 28.40 -2.91
C SER A 102 17.31 27.63 -1.80
N PHE A 103 16.61 27.02 -0.83
CA PHE A 103 17.22 26.18 0.21
C PHE A 103 17.87 24.88 -0.33
N LEU A 104 17.37 24.37 -1.45
CA LEU A 104 17.92 23.20 -2.16
C LEU A 104 19.06 23.57 -3.12
N GLY A 105 19.31 24.87 -3.35
CA GLY A 105 20.34 25.34 -4.28
C GLY A 105 19.94 25.18 -5.75
N VAL A 106 18.63 25.23 -6.03
CA VAL A 106 18.08 25.26 -7.38
C VAL A 106 17.88 26.72 -7.79
N GLU A 107 18.51 27.12 -8.90
CA GLU A 107 18.35 28.44 -9.50
C GLU A 107 17.43 28.33 -10.72
N GLU A 108 16.44 29.22 -10.82
CA GLU A 108 15.53 29.30 -11.97
C GLU A 108 16.19 30.10 -13.11
N ASP A 109 16.18 29.56 -14.33
CA ASP A 109 16.76 30.18 -15.54
C ASP A 109 15.68 30.18 -16.64
N GLY A 110 14.58 30.88 -16.37
CA GLY A 110 13.41 30.99 -17.25
C GLY A 110 12.56 29.71 -17.28
N TRP A 111 12.68 28.92 -18.35
CA TRP A 111 11.91 27.69 -18.55
C TRP A 111 12.62 26.41 -18.07
N LEU A 112 13.81 26.55 -17.48
CA LEU A 112 14.62 25.46 -16.94
C LEU A 112 15.21 25.80 -15.58
N TYR A 113 15.76 24.78 -14.92
CA TYR A 113 16.38 24.89 -13.59
C TYR A 113 17.86 24.52 -13.64
N ARG A 114 18.71 25.29 -12.97
CA ARG A 114 20.12 24.99 -12.77
C ARG A 114 20.35 24.47 -11.36
N SER A 115 20.89 23.25 -11.24
CA SER A 115 21.43 22.68 -10.00
C SER A 115 22.94 22.53 -10.16
N GLY A 116 23.67 23.61 -9.87
CA GLY A 116 25.11 23.70 -10.10
C GLY A 116 25.47 23.67 -11.58
N LYS A 117 25.91 22.52 -12.11
CA LYS A 117 26.27 22.31 -13.54
C LYS A 117 25.31 21.36 -14.28
N MET A 118 24.18 21.06 -13.65
CA MET A 118 23.12 20.23 -14.20
C MET A 118 21.95 21.13 -14.55
N LEU A 119 21.44 20.98 -15.77
CA LEU A 119 20.24 21.65 -16.24
C LEU A 119 19.10 20.65 -16.23
N HIS A 120 17.98 21.05 -15.64
CA HIS A 120 16.77 20.26 -15.54
C HIS A 120 15.64 20.97 -16.30
N VAL A 121 14.93 20.22 -17.13
CA VAL A 121 13.75 20.66 -17.87
C VAL A 121 12.61 19.79 -17.37
N VAL A 122 11.56 20.42 -16.85
CA VAL A 122 10.40 19.73 -16.29
C VAL A 122 9.21 19.90 -17.22
N SER A 123 8.40 18.87 -17.39
CA SER A 123 7.24 18.87 -18.29
C SER A 123 6.15 17.96 -17.73
N SER A 124 4.89 18.41 -17.77
CA SER A 124 3.74 17.58 -17.44
C SER A 124 3.48 16.65 -18.62
N LEU A 125 3.31 15.37 -18.33
CA LEU A 125 3.06 14.31 -19.30
C LEU A 125 1.62 13.80 -19.11
N SER A 126 0.72 14.21 -20.00
CA SER A 126 -0.61 13.63 -20.07
C SER A 126 -0.60 12.47 -21.08
N ALA A 127 -0.72 11.25 -20.56
CA ALA A 127 -0.73 10.02 -21.34
C ALA A 127 -2.16 9.62 -21.71
N ALA A 128 -2.42 9.42 -23.01
CA ALA A 128 -3.70 8.91 -23.50
C ALA A 128 -3.99 7.51 -22.92
N PRO A 129 -5.25 7.18 -22.57
CA PRO A 129 -5.58 5.98 -21.81
C PRO A 129 -5.10 4.70 -22.51
N TRP A 130 -4.38 3.86 -21.77
CA TRP A 130 -3.77 2.63 -22.30
C TRP A 130 -4.79 1.50 -22.48
N LYS A 131 -5.67 1.30 -21.49
CA LYS A 131 -6.63 0.18 -21.48
C LYS A 131 -7.60 0.22 -22.67
N THR A 132 -8.10 1.41 -23.02
CA THR A 132 -9.06 1.62 -24.12
C THR A 132 -8.43 1.76 -25.51
N ALA A 133 -7.09 1.76 -25.61
CA ALA A 133 -6.41 1.91 -26.88
C ALA A 133 -6.46 0.64 -27.74
N VAL A 134 -6.70 0.83 -29.04
CA VAL A 134 -6.68 -0.24 -30.06
C VAL A 134 -5.25 -0.76 -30.24
N TYR A 135 -5.07 -2.03 -30.63
CA TYR A 135 -3.75 -2.66 -30.80
C TYR A 135 -2.76 -1.82 -31.62
N GLY A 136 -3.19 -1.28 -32.78
CA GLY A 136 -2.36 -0.38 -33.60
C GLY A 136 -1.86 0.85 -32.83
N GLN A 137 -2.71 1.47 -32.00
CA GLN A 137 -2.33 2.62 -31.18
C GLN A 137 -1.33 2.22 -30.07
N LYS A 138 -1.48 1.02 -29.47
CA LYS A 138 -0.54 0.48 -28.49
C LYS A 138 0.84 0.22 -29.11
N ARG A 139 0.88 -0.38 -30.31
CA ARG A 139 2.11 -0.59 -31.09
C ARG A 139 2.80 0.72 -31.46
N THR A 140 2.04 1.72 -31.91
CA THR A 140 2.56 3.08 -32.20
C THR A 140 3.14 3.74 -30.95
N ARG A 141 2.44 3.66 -29.80
CA ARG A 141 2.91 4.18 -28.50
C ARG A 141 4.21 3.54 -28.04
N ILE A 142 4.33 2.21 -28.10
CA ILE A 142 5.56 1.48 -27.74
C ILE A 142 6.71 1.91 -28.65
N GLY A 143 6.47 1.99 -29.97
CA GLY A 143 7.46 2.48 -30.93
C GLY A 143 7.92 3.92 -30.65
N GLY A 144 6.99 4.82 -30.28
CA GLY A 144 7.31 6.18 -29.86
C GLY A 144 8.14 6.22 -28.57
N PHE A 145 7.84 5.37 -27.59
CA PHE A 145 8.62 5.26 -26.36
C PHE A 145 10.03 4.67 -26.59
N GLU A 146 10.18 3.66 -27.47
CA GLU A 146 11.50 3.17 -27.88
C GLU A 146 12.33 4.28 -28.57
N GLN A 147 11.71 5.08 -29.43
CA GLN A 147 12.37 6.21 -30.09
C GLN A 147 12.77 7.29 -29.07
N PHE A 148 11.93 7.57 -28.08
CA PHE A 148 12.24 8.47 -26.97
C PHE A 148 13.48 8.01 -26.18
N LEU A 149 13.54 6.73 -25.78
CA LEU A 149 14.71 6.17 -25.10
C LEU A 149 16.00 6.30 -25.94
N ARG A 150 15.91 6.07 -27.26
CA ARG A 150 17.04 6.26 -28.18
C ARG A 150 17.44 7.74 -28.28
N ALA A 151 16.48 8.65 -28.37
CA ALA A 151 16.73 10.10 -28.45
C ALA A 151 17.38 10.65 -27.17
N ILE A 152 16.93 10.21 -25.98
CA ILE A 152 17.55 10.53 -24.69
C ILE A 152 19.05 10.20 -24.70
N VAL A 153 19.39 8.97 -25.09
CA VAL A 153 20.79 8.49 -25.13
C VAL A 153 21.61 9.21 -26.19
N GLN A 154 21.03 9.53 -27.35
CA GLN A 154 21.71 10.24 -28.44
C GLN A 154 22.01 11.71 -28.08
N GLU A 155 21.06 12.42 -27.47
CA GLU A 155 21.23 13.84 -27.12
C GLU A 155 21.94 14.05 -25.78
N GLY A 156 22.07 13.01 -24.96
CA GLY A 156 22.82 13.02 -23.70
C GLY A 156 21.99 13.50 -22.49
N PHE A 157 20.70 13.18 -22.46
CA PHE A 157 19.86 13.40 -21.29
C PHE A 157 19.82 12.16 -20.38
N SER A 158 19.43 12.40 -19.13
CA SER A 158 18.80 11.42 -18.25
C SER A 158 17.33 11.82 -18.08
N ALA A 159 16.41 10.86 -18.09
CA ALA A 159 14.98 11.10 -17.92
C ALA A 159 14.48 10.45 -16.63
N GLN A 160 13.80 11.24 -15.79
CA GLN A 160 13.07 10.75 -14.62
C GLN A 160 11.59 11.02 -14.84
N ILE A 161 10.75 9.99 -14.69
CA ILE A 161 9.30 10.11 -14.74
C ILE A 161 8.76 9.82 -13.34
N SER A 162 8.05 10.77 -12.73
CA SER A 162 7.21 10.50 -11.55
C SER A 162 5.75 10.31 -11.98
N ALA A 163 5.01 9.57 -11.16
CA ALA A 163 3.58 9.35 -11.29
C ALA A 163 2.96 9.56 -9.91
N GLU A 164 2.06 10.53 -9.79
CA GLU A 164 1.54 11.01 -8.51
C GLU A 164 0.02 11.05 -8.53
N GLN A 165 -0.60 10.71 -7.40
CA GLN A 165 -2.03 10.90 -7.18
C GLN A 165 -2.26 12.18 -6.37
N ILE A 166 -2.79 13.19 -7.06
CA ILE A 166 -3.17 14.48 -6.48
C ILE A 166 -4.70 14.63 -6.46
N PRO A 167 -5.27 15.44 -5.54
CA PRO A 167 -6.69 15.79 -5.60
C PRO A 167 -7.09 16.34 -6.97
N ASP A 168 -8.25 15.96 -7.50
CA ASP A 168 -8.72 16.39 -8.83
C ASP A 168 -9.30 17.82 -8.82
N VAL A 169 -8.55 18.75 -8.24
CA VAL A 169 -8.88 20.18 -8.21
C VAL A 169 -8.68 20.76 -9.61
N ARG A 170 -9.75 21.33 -10.19
CA ARG A 170 -9.76 21.92 -11.53
C ARG A 170 -10.54 23.24 -11.57
N GLN A 171 -10.14 24.19 -10.74
CA GLN A 171 -10.81 25.49 -10.58
C GLN A 171 -11.09 26.19 -11.92
N GLU A 172 -10.14 26.27 -12.85
CA GLU A 172 -10.35 26.83 -14.20
C GLU A 172 -11.52 26.16 -14.95
N LEU A 173 -11.52 24.83 -15.04
CA LEU A 173 -12.51 24.05 -15.76
C LEU A 173 -13.88 24.04 -15.05
N TRP A 174 -13.90 24.19 -13.72
CA TRP A 174 -15.11 24.40 -12.94
C TRP A 174 -15.66 25.81 -13.17
N ASN A 175 -14.82 26.84 -13.17
CA ASN A 175 -15.18 28.22 -13.45
C ASN A 175 -15.68 28.40 -14.90
N GLU A 176 -15.02 27.81 -15.90
CA GLU A 176 -15.49 27.74 -17.28
C GLU A 176 -16.90 27.13 -17.35
N LYS A 177 -17.13 26.01 -16.65
CA LYS A 177 -18.44 25.35 -16.59
C LYS A 177 -19.50 26.15 -15.82
N ARG A 178 -19.13 26.83 -14.73
CA ARG A 178 -20.00 27.75 -13.98
C ARG A 178 -20.47 28.88 -14.90
N ASN A 179 -19.54 29.51 -15.61
CA ASN A 179 -19.76 30.66 -16.49
C ASN A 179 -20.51 30.31 -17.78
N ARG A 180 -20.40 29.06 -18.27
CA ARG A 180 -21.14 28.60 -19.46
C ARG A 180 -22.64 28.57 -19.21
N ALA A 181 -23.39 29.36 -19.97
CA ALA A 181 -24.86 29.45 -19.88
C ALA A 181 -25.54 28.09 -20.10
N ALA A 182 -26.57 27.79 -19.29
CA ALA A 182 -27.42 26.62 -19.43
C ALA A 182 -28.70 26.92 -20.21
N ALA A 183 -29.35 25.89 -20.76
CA ALA A 183 -30.58 26.02 -21.54
C ALA A 183 -31.86 26.23 -20.69
N SER A 184 -31.79 26.01 -19.38
CA SER A 184 -32.88 26.25 -18.43
C SER A 184 -32.35 26.32 -16.99
N ASP A 185 -33.13 26.93 -16.09
CA ASP A 185 -32.75 27.12 -14.69
C ASP A 185 -32.56 25.79 -13.94
N GLY A 186 -33.39 24.78 -14.23
CA GLY A 186 -33.23 23.44 -13.66
C GLY A 186 -31.92 22.75 -14.10
N ILE A 187 -31.48 22.97 -15.35
CA ILE A 187 -30.18 22.49 -15.83
C ILE A 187 -29.05 23.30 -15.19
N GLN A 188 -29.22 24.61 -14.98
CA GLN A 188 -28.24 25.44 -14.26
C GLN A 188 -28.06 24.95 -12.81
N GLN A 189 -29.16 24.66 -12.08
CA GLN A 189 -29.11 24.10 -10.74
C GLN A 189 -28.41 22.72 -10.72
N MET A 190 -28.81 21.79 -11.59
CA MET A 190 -28.13 20.49 -11.70
C MET A 190 -26.63 20.62 -12.04
N LYS A 191 -26.26 21.60 -12.88
CA LYS A 191 -24.87 21.90 -13.22
C LYS A 191 -24.09 22.39 -12.00
N LEU A 192 -24.65 23.34 -11.25
CA LEU A 192 -24.01 23.89 -10.04
C LEU A 192 -23.88 22.82 -8.95
N ASN A 193 -24.94 22.09 -8.61
CA ASN A 193 -24.91 21.00 -7.63
C ASN A 193 -23.88 19.92 -8.01
N ARG A 194 -23.71 19.63 -9.31
CA ARG A 194 -22.70 18.67 -9.78
C ARG A 194 -21.28 19.21 -9.65
N ILE A 195 -21.07 20.50 -9.89
CA ILE A 195 -19.77 21.16 -9.71
C ILE A 195 -19.40 21.19 -8.22
N GLU A 196 -20.33 21.60 -7.35
CA GLU A 196 -20.19 21.57 -5.89
C GLU A 196 -19.90 20.17 -5.36
N MET A 197 -20.58 19.14 -5.87
CA MET A 197 -20.30 17.74 -5.53
C MET A 197 -18.86 17.35 -5.90
N TRP A 198 -18.38 17.69 -7.12
CA TRP A 198 -16.99 17.40 -7.51
C TRP A 198 -15.97 18.20 -6.69
N GLU A 199 -16.27 19.46 -6.36
CA GLU A 199 -15.47 20.27 -5.45
C GLU A 199 -15.39 19.64 -4.06
N ARG A 200 -16.50 19.11 -3.52
CA ARG A 200 -16.51 18.41 -2.23
C ARG A 200 -15.70 17.11 -2.28
N LEU A 201 -15.87 16.30 -3.33
CA LEU A 201 -15.10 15.05 -3.51
C LEU A 201 -13.59 15.32 -3.65
N ALA A 202 -13.20 16.38 -4.37
CA ALA A 202 -11.80 16.80 -4.45
C ALA A 202 -11.31 17.35 -3.10
N ARG A 203 -12.12 18.14 -2.40
CA ARG A 203 -11.80 18.72 -1.08
C ARG A 203 -11.59 17.66 0.00
N ASN A 204 -12.39 16.60 -0.03
CA ASN A 204 -12.29 15.47 0.89
C ASN A 204 -11.14 14.50 0.54
N GLY A 205 -10.43 14.70 -0.58
CA GLY A 205 -9.42 13.76 -1.10
C GLY A 205 -10.00 12.47 -1.69
N GLU A 206 -11.33 12.37 -1.82
CA GLU A 206 -12.04 11.22 -2.41
C GLU A 206 -11.85 11.14 -3.94
N ALA A 207 -11.76 12.29 -4.61
CA ALA A 207 -11.47 12.37 -6.04
C ALA A 207 -9.98 12.67 -6.27
N LEU A 208 -9.24 11.65 -6.73
CA LEU A 208 -7.82 11.74 -7.09
C LEU A 208 -7.62 11.60 -8.60
N ARG A 209 -6.70 12.38 -9.17
CA ARG A 209 -6.19 12.21 -10.54
C ARG A 209 -4.72 11.77 -10.53
N SER A 210 -4.35 10.96 -11.52
CA SER A 210 -2.94 10.69 -11.81
C SER A 210 -2.35 11.84 -12.63
N GLU A 211 -1.31 12.48 -12.11
CA GLU A 211 -0.43 13.38 -12.87
C GLU A 211 0.92 12.70 -13.07
N TYR A 212 1.52 12.87 -14.25
CA TYR A 212 2.86 12.36 -14.55
C TYR A 212 3.78 13.53 -14.87
N THR A 213 4.95 13.55 -14.24
CA THR A 213 5.94 14.61 -14.44
C THR A 213 7.20 14.00 -15.04
N LEU A 214 7.66 14.56 -16.16
CA LEU A 214 8.89 14.18 -16.84
C LEU A 214 9.96 15.25 -16.58
N THR A 215 11.04 14.85 -15.92
CA THR A 215 12.24 15.67 -15.71
C THR A 215 13.36 15.18 -16.60
N LEU A 216 13.72 15.95 -17.63
CA LEU A 216 14.91 15.75 -18.45
C LEU A 216 16.10 16.47 -17.80
N THR A 217 17.19 15.76 -17.58
CA THR A 217 18.41 16.27 -16.91
C THR A 217 19.61 16.12 -17.83
N THR A 218 20.41 17.17 -18.02
CA THR A 218 21.66 17.12 -18.78
C THR A 218 22.74 17.95 -18.10
N SER A 219 24.02 17.67 -18.33
CA SER A 219 25.10 18.54 -17.87
C SER A 219 25.36 19.66 -18.88
N GLU A 220 25.65 20.87 -18.41
CA GLU A 220 26.10 21.99 -19.26
C GLU A 220 27.29 21.60 -20.15
N ALA A 221 28.18 20.74 -19.66
CA ALA A 221 29.35 20.26 -20.39
C ALA A 221 29.02 19.33 -21.58
N GLN A 222 27.81 18.79 -21.65
CA GLN A 222 27.32 17.94 -22.75
C GLN A 222 26.62 18.75 -23.86
N ILE A 223 26.41 20.05 -23.65
CA ILE A 223 25.80 20.96 -24.63
C ILE A 223 26.92 21.56 -25.48
N LYS A 224 26.99 21.14 -26.75
CA LYS A 224 27.96 21.66 -27.72
C LYS A 224 27.45 22.97 -28.28
N ILE A 225 27.76 24.06 -27.60
CA ILE A 225 27.46 25.43 -28.02
C ILE A 225 28.01 25.68 -29.44
N ARG A 226 27.17 26.20 -30.33
CA ARG A 226 27.49 26.53 -31.73
C ARG A 226 27.10 27.98 -32.01
N GLU A 227 27.69 28.55 -33.06
CA GLU A 227 27.30 29.86 -33.57
C GLU A 227 26.05 29.70 -34.47
N ARG A 228 25.13 30.65 -34.37
CA ARG A 228 23.83 30.64 -35.05
C ARG A 228 23.57 31.98 -35.76
N ALA A 229 22.62 31.95 -36.72
CA ALA A 229 22.29 33.11 -37.54
C ALA A 229 21.21 34.03 -36.90
N ASP A 230 20.55 33.56 -35.84
CA ASP A 230 19.54 34.27 -35.05
C ASP A 230 20.12 34.98 -33.81
N GLU A 231 21.45 35.08 -33.71
CA GLU A 231 22.13 35.74 -32.60
C GLU A 231 21.91 37.26 -32.60
N PRO A 232 21.42 37.85 -31.49
CA PRO A 232 21.29 39.30 -31.38
C PRO A 232 22.67 40.00 -31.38
N ALA A 233 22.82 41.05 -32.19
CA ALA A 233 24.10 41.72 -32.40
C ALA A 233 24.64 42.52 -31.20
N ASP A 234 23.76 42.89 -30.25
CA ASP A 234 24.05 43.85 -29.18
C ASP A 234 24.28 43.21 -27.79
N LEU A 235 24.38 41.87 -27.71
CA LEU A 235 24.54 41.15 -26.43
C LEU A 235 26.01 41.06 -25.96
N SER A 236 26.20 41.01 -24.64
CA SER A 236 27.51 40.72 -24.06
C SER A 236 27.98 39.28 -24.37
N PRO A 237 29.29 38.98 -24.36
CA PRO A 237 29.79 37.65 -24.71
C PRO A 237 29.30 36.52 -23.78
N GLU A 238 28.91 36.85 -22.54
CA GLU A 238 28.32 35.89 -21.60
C GLU A 238 26.85 35.62 -21.93
N GLU A 239 26.08 36.65 -22.31
CA GLU A 239 24.70 36.52 -22.77
C GLU A 239 24.61 35.79 -24.10
N VAL A 240 25.51 36.06 -25.06
CA VAL A 240 25.63 35.30 -26.32
C VAL A 240 25.89 33.81 -26.02
N LYS A 241 26.78 33.50 -25.07
CA LYS A 241 27.04 32.12 -24.66
C LYS A 241 25.82 31.46 -24.00
N ARG A 242 25.07 32.19 -23.15
CA ARG A 242 23.82 31.73 -22.53
C ARG A 242 22.76 31.49 -23.61
N PHE A 243 22.53 32.43 -24.52
CA PHE A 243 21.60 32.30 -25.65
C PHE A 243 21.91 31.05 -26.49
N ARG A 244 23.16 30.91 -26.97
CA ARG A 244 23.59 29.73 -27.75
C ARG A 244 23.38 28.41 -26.97
N MET A 245 23.58 28.40 -25.66
CA MET A 245 23.32 27.23 -24.80
C MET A 245 21.83 26.91 -24.71
N LEU A 246 20.99 27.92 -24.44
CA LEU A 246 19.54 27.77 -24.30
C LEU A 246 18.88 27.31 -25.61
N SER A 247 19.24 27.91 -26.74
CA SER A 247 18.70 27.53 -28.06
C SER A 247 19.12 26.11 -28.48
N GLU A 248 20.36 25.70 -28.23
CA GLU A 248 20.81 24.33 -28.48
C GLU A 248 20.11 23.33 -27.53
N LEU A 249 19.88 23.70 -26.27
CA LEU A 249 19.10 22.89 -25.33
C LEU A 249 17.64 22.77 -25.74
N GLN A 250 17.02 23.85 -26.23
CA GLN A 250 15.65 23.85 -26.71
C GLN A 250 15.46 22.88 -27.88
N GLU A 251 16.33 22.93 -28.89
CA GLU A 251 16.29 21.97 -29.99
C GLU A 251 16.55 20.53 -29.56
N LYS A 252 17.46 20.31 -28.59
CA LYS A 252 17.71 19.00 -28.02
C LYS A 252 16.49 18.45 -27.27
N LYS A 253 15.87 19.29 -26.42
CA LYS A 253 14.60 19.00 -25.76
C LYS A 253 13.54 18.65 -26.78
N ASP A 254 13.36 19.46 -27.82
CA ASP A 254 12.31 19.26 -28.81
C ASP A 254 12.56 17.99 -29.63
N ARG A 255 13.80 17.68 -30.01
CA ARG A 255 14.15 16.39 -30.62
C ARG A 255 13.76 15.19 -29.74
N VAL A 256 14.00 15.27 -28.43
CA VAL A 256 13.62 14.21 -27.48
C VAL A 256 12.11 14.15 -27.28
N LEU A 257 11.49 15.24 -26.85
CA LEU A 257 10.06 15.31 -26.51
C LEU A 257 9.14 15.08 -27.71
N ASN A 258 9.54 15.49 -28.92
CA ASN A 258 8.73 15.28 -30.11
C ASN A 258 8.53 13.80 -30.45
N THR A 259 9.42 12.88 -30.01
CA THR A 259 9.18 11.44 -30.19
C THR A 259 7.95 10.98 -29.39
N LEU A 260 7.77 11.45 -28.15
CA LEU A 260 6.60 11.14 -27.32
C LEU A 260 5.32 11.79 -27.84
N SER A 261 5.38 13.01 -28.36
CA SER A 261 4.19 13.69 -28.89
C SER A 261 3.78 13.14 -30.26
N SER A 262 4.68 13.15 -31.24
CA SER A 262 4.36 12.79 -32.64
C SER A 262 4.23 11.29 -32.89
N HIS A 263 5.03 10.45 -32.21
CA HIS A 263 4.98 8.99 -32.39
C HIS A 263 4.30 8.30 -31.21
N GLY A 264 4.45 8.81 -29.99
CA GLY A 264 3.75 8.28 -28.81
C GLY A 264 2.29 8.75 -28.67
N GLY A 265 1.90 9.87 -29.28
CA GLY A 265 0.56 10.44 -29.07
C GLY A 265 0.31 10.91 -27.62
N HIS A 266 1.38 11.23 -26.89
CA HIS A 266 1.30 11.84 -25.57
C HIS A 266 1.18 13.36 -25.69
N THR A 267 0.35 13.97 -24.86
CA THR A 267 0.31 15.43 -24.71
C THR A 267 1.33 15.85 -23.67
N LEU A 268 2.22 16.77 -24.05
CA LEU A 268 3.28 17.32 -23.19
C LEU A 268 3.04 18.83 -23.07
N SER A 269 2.99 19.33 -21.83
CA SER A 269 3.09 20.77 -21.55
C SER A 269 4.40 21.03 -20.79
N LEU A 270 5.09 22.11 -21.14
CA LEU A 270 6.30 22.49 -20.42
C LEU A 270 5.90 23.17 -19.11
N LEU A 271 6.51 22.75 -18.01
CA LEU A 271 6.26 23.29 -16.68
C LEU A 271 7.28 24.41 -16.41
N SER A 272 6.80 25.66 -16.45
CA SER A 272 7.60 26.89 -16.28
C SER A 272 8.24 26.97 -14.88
N GLY A 273 9.26 27.82 -14.71
CA GLY A 273 10.00 28.04 -13.45
C GLY A 273 9.12 28.01 -12.19
N PHE A 274 8.06 28.81 -12.23
CA PHE A 274 7.06 29.02 -11.17
C PHE A 274 6.31 27.76 -10.71
N SER A 275 6.28 26.70 -11.52
CA SER A 275 5.62 25.44 -11.16
C SER A 275 6.52 24.45 -10.39
N LEU A 276 7.84 24.66 -10.31
CA LEU A 276 8.72 23.82 -9.50
C LEU A 276 8.62 24.08 -7.99
N PRO A 277 8.44 25.32 -7.49
CA PRO A 277 7.97 25.55 -6.12
C PRO A 277 6.72 24.72 -5.78
N GLU A 278 5.79 24.58 -6.73
CA GLU A 278 4.61 23.72 -6.56
C GLU A 278 4.99 22.23 -6.47
N ILE A 279 5.79 21.71 -7.41
CA ILE A 279 6.22 20.29 -7.42
C ILE A 279 7.03 19.94 -6.17
N LEU A 280 7.94 20.83 -5.75
CA LEU A 280 8.71 20.67 -4.52
C LEU A 280 7.80 20.76 -3.29
N GLY A 281 6.82 21.67 -3.28
CA GLY A 281 5.78 21.77 -2.24
C GLY A 281 4.99 20.47 -2.10
N ARG A 282 4.46 19.94 -3.22
CA ARG A 282 3.78 18.63 -3.31
C ARG A 282 4.61 17.50 -2.70
N TRP A 283 5.92 17.47 -2.94
CA TRP A 283 6.83 16.43 -2.46
C TRP A 283 7.30 16.62 -1.01
N TRP A 284 7.38 17.87 -0.53
CA TRP A 284 8.02 18.20 0.75
C TRP A 284 7.01 18.35 1.90
N ASP A 285 5.95 19.12 1.67
CA ASP A 285 4.82 19.32 2.60
C ASP A 285 3.50 19.33 1.83
N ARG A 286 3.11 18.12 1.40
CA ARG A 286 1.87 17.84 0.67
C ARG A 286 0.64 18.46 1.34
N THR A 287 0.56 18.41 2.67
CA THR A 287 -0.57 18.95 3.44
C THR A 287 -0.70 20.47 3.30
N THR A 288 0.41 21.21 3.37
CA THR A 288 0.40 22.67 3.19
C THR A 288 0.13 23.05 1.74
N TRP A 289 0.68 22.30 0.77
CA TRP A 289 0.37 22.49 -0.65
C TRP A 289 -1.10 22.21 -0.98
N GLU A 290 -1.69 21.12 -0.47
CA GLU A 290 -3.11 20.80 -0.66
C GLU A 290 -3.98 21.94 -0.10
N ALA A 291 -3.74 22.38 1.14
CA ALA A 291 -4.45 23.50 1.74
C ALA A 291 -4.33 24.80 0.91
N TRP A 292 -3.14 25.13 0.42
CA TRP A 292 -2.91 26.29 -0.44
C TRP A 292 -3.64 26.20 -1.79
N LYS A 293 -3.59 25.04 -2.47
CA LYS A 293 -4.26 24.84 -3.77
C LYS A 293 -5.78 24.89 -3.62
N MET A 294 -6.29 24.47 -2.47
CA MET A 294 -7.71 24.51 -2.11
C MET A 294 -8.21 25.92 -1.79
N ALA A 295 -7.32 26.83 -1.37
CA ALA A 295 -7.56 28.26 -1.16
C ALA A 295 -7.40 29.11 -2.44
N GLU A 296 -7.66 28.51 -3.61
CA GLU A 296 -7.60 29.16 -4.94
C GLU A 296 -6.22 29.68 -5.36
N GLY A 297 -5.15 29.17 -4.74
CA GLY A 297 -3.78 29.47 -5.14
C GLY A 297 -3.46 29.06 -6.59
N THR A 298 -3.02 30.02 -7.40
CA THR A 298 -2.47 29.81 -8.76
C THR A 298 -1.02 30.26 -8.83
N TRP A 299 -0.18 29.43 -9.48
CA TRP A 299 1.25 29.71 -9.75
C TRP A 299 1.51 30.23 -11.16
N GLU A 300 0.48 30.24 -12.00
CA GLU A 300 0.54 30.88 -13.30
C GLU A 300 0.49 32.40 -13.08
N GLU A 301 1.21 33.15 -13.91
CA GLU A 301 1.13 34.61 -13.92
C GLU A 301 -0.35 35.02 -14.06
N PRO A 302 -0.86 35.96 -13.25
CA PRO A 302 -2.19 36.49 -13.47
C PRO A 302 -2.21 37.07 -14.90
N ALA A 303 -3.05 36.50 -15.76
CA ALA A 303 -3.18 36.99 -17.13
C ALA A 303 -3.52 38.49 -17.07
N GLU A 304 -2.67 39.34 -17.65
CA GLU A 304 -2.73 40.81 -17.54
C GLU A 304 -4.10 41.39 -17.97
N ASP A 305 -4.89 40.63 -18.72
CA ASP A 305 -6.25 40.95 -19.15
C ASP A 305 -7.32 40.94 -18.02
N LEU A 306 -7.08 40.30 -16.87
CA LEU A 306 -8.10 40.13 -15.80
C LEU A 306 -8.13 41.23 -14.73
N GLU A 307 -7.05 41.99 -14.52
CA GLU A 307 -7.02 43.04 -13.48
C GLU A 307 -7.98 44.21 -13.76
N ASN A 308 -8.40 44.39 -15.02
CA ASN A 308 -9.34 45.46 -15.42
C ASN A 308 -10.82 45.17 -15.11
N LEU A 309 -11.17 43.98 -14.57
CA LEU A 309 -12.56 43.58 -14.32
C LEU A 309 -13.00 43.57 -12.85
N HIS A 310 -12.08 43.72 -11.90
CA HIS A 310 -12.39 43.66 -10.45
C HIS A 310 -12.35 45.01 -9.70
N GLN A 311 -12.15 46.13 -10.40
CA GLN A 311 -12.34 47.47 -9.82
C GLN A 311 -13.72 48.06 -10.16
N SER A 312 -14.76 47.46 -9.58
CA SER A 312 -16.03 48.13 -9.31
C SER A 312 -16.67 47.56 -8.05
N GLU A 313 -16.47 48.29 -6.95
CA GLU A 313 -17.20 48.17 -5.68
C GLU A 313 -18.72 48.32 -5.96
N ASP A 314 -19.65 47.77 -5.17
CA ASP A 314 -19.93 48.26 -3.82
C ASP A 314 -20.62 47.24 -2.89
N GLN A 315 -20.63 47.59 -1.61
CA GLN A 315 -21.16 46.84 -0.47
C GLN A 315 -22.69 46.81 -0.42
N GLU A 316 -23.27 45.68 -0.01
CA GLU A 316 -24.51 45.66 0.80
C GLU A 316 -24.36 44.67 1.96
N GLU A 317 -24.24 45.19 3.18
CA GLU A 317 -24.42 44.42 4.41
C GLU A 317 -25.92 44.15 4.63
N ILE A 318 -26.29 42.88 4.82
CA ILE A 318 -27.56 42.52 5.47
C ILE A 318 -27.27 41.44 6.52
N GLU A 319 -27.24 41.85 7.79
CA GLU A 319 -27.56 40.94 8.90
C GLU A 319 -29.06 40.60 8.83
N GLU A 320 -29.42 39.31 8.81
CA GLU A 320 -30.60 38.84 9.55
C GLU A 320 -30.60 37.31 9.70
N ASP A 321 -31.01 36.84 10.88
CA ASP A 321 -31.09 35.43 11.25
C ASP A 321 -31.93 34.60 10.26
N ARG A 322 -31.26 33.76 9.46
CA ARG A 322 -31.89 32.60 8.82
C ARG A 322 -31.08 31.34 9.04
N SER A 323 -31.66 30.42 9.79
CA SER A 323 -31.25 29.02 9.90
C SER A 323 -30.86 28.46 8.53
N MET A 324 -29.58 28.12 8.34
CA MET A 324 -29.05 27.59 7.07
C MET A 324 -29.45 26.13 6.79
N PHE A 325 -30.27 25.53 7.65
CA PHE A 325 -30.71 24.14 7.52
C PHE A 325 -32.22 24.04 7.29
N SER A 326 -32.60 23.18 6.34
CA SER A 326 -33.93 22.59 6.30
C SER A 326 -34.23 21.93 7.66
N PRO A 327 -35.43 22.12 8.25
CA PRO A 327 -35.80 21.47 9.52
C PRO A 327 -35.65 19.95 9.54
N SER A 328 -35.57 19.31 8.37
CA SER A 328 -35.34 17.86 8.23
C SER A 328 -33.91 17.41 8.54
N LEU A 329 -32.91 18.30 8.54
CA LEU A 329 -31.50 17.90 8.69
C LEU A 329 -31.04 17.93 10.16
N THR A 330 -31.55 18.86 10.95
CA THR A 330 -31.19 19.03 12.37
C THR A 330 -31.77 17.94 13.28
N GLN A 331 -32.89 17.32 12.92
CA GLN A 331 -33.44 16.18 13.67
C GLN A 331 -32.57 14.91 13.54
N TRP A 332 -31.92 14.70 12.39
CA TRP A 332 -31.17 13.47 12.13
C TRP A 332 -29.82 13.43 12.87
N ILE A 333 -29.12 14.56 12.88
CA ILE A 333 -27.80 14.70 13.52
C ILE A 333 -27.88 14.54 15.05
N GLN A 334 -29.05 14.79 15.64
CA GLN A 334 -29.25 14.78 17.10
C GLN A 334 -29.60 13.39 17.66
N GLU A 335 -30.02 12.43 16.81
CA GLU A 335 -30.29 11.04 17.21
C GLU A 335 -29.04 10.12 17.11
N GLU A 336 -28.07 10.43 16.22
CA GLU A 336 -26.81 9.66 16.13
C GLU A 336 -25.85 9.95 17.31
N ALA A 337 -25.80 11.19 17.79
CA ALA A 337 -24.83 11.63 18.80
C ALA A 337 -25.06 11.04 20.21
N GLU A 338 -26.25 10.53 20.53
CA GLU A 338 -26.53 9.94 21.85
C GLU A 338 -26.13 8.47 21.98
N ASN A 339 -25.90 7.76 20.87
CA ASN A 339 -25.70 6.29 20.89
C ASN A 339 -24.23 5.82 20.92
N GLU A 340 -23.26 6.63 20.46
CA GLU A 340 -21.84 6.22 20.43
C GLU A 340 -21.09 6.41 21.76
N ALA A 341 -21.74 6.96 22.80
CA ALA A 341 -21.10 7.22 24.09
C ALA A 341 -20.95 5.98 25.01
N SER A 342 -21.25 4.78 24.53
CA SER A 342 -21.31 3.55 25.35
C SER A 342 -20.33 2.47 24.89
N ALA A 343 -19.19 2.40 25.61
CA ALA A 343 -18.38 1.20 25.87
C ALA A 343 -17.64 0.49 24.69
N GLU A 344 -16.44 -0.07 24.85
CA GLU A 344 -15.39 0.16 25.85
C GLU A 344 -14.03 -0.36 25.34
N MET A 345 -12.99 -0.20 26.16
CA MET A 345 -11.62 -0.67 25.89
C MET A 345 -11.37 -2.15 26.27
N LYS A 346 -10.38 -2.76 25.58
CA LYS A 346 -9.39 -3.74 26.13
C LYS A 346 -9.93 -5.14 26.51
N GLU A 347 -9.10 -6.16 26.83
CA GLU A 347 -7.65 -6.30 27.15
C GLU A 347 -7.15 -7.65 26.50
N GLN A 348 -5.86 -7.87 26.17
CA GLN A 348 -4.87 -8.69 26.92
C GLN A 348 -5.38 -10.05 27.49
N ASP A 349 -4.63 -11.17 27.65
CA ASP A 349 -3.18 -11.39 27.82
C ASP A 349 -2.85 -12.94 27.83
N VAL A 350 -1.56 -13.31 27.61
CA VAL A 350 -0.73 -14.20 28.51
C VAL A 350 -0.50 -15.75 28.37
N LEU A 351 0.81 -16.09 28.23
CA LEU A 351 1.64 -17.23 28.78
C LEU A 351 1.45 -18.71 28.29
N VAL A 352 2.48 -19.51 27.86
CA VAL A 352 3.74 -20.09 28.49
C VAL A 352 3.46 -21.43 29.26
N PRO A 353 4.36 -22.46 29.47
CA PRO A 353 5.86 -22.56 29.46
C PRO A 353 6.57 -23.83 28.82
N LEU A 354 7.91 -23.93 29.03
CA LEU A 354 8.95 -25.03 28.94
C LEU A 354 10.12 -24.76 27.93
N VAL A 355 11.45 -25.00 28.14
CA VAL A 355 12.34 -25.55 29.22
C VAL A 355 12.37 -27.11 29.34
N LEU A 356 13.46 -27.91 29.46
CA LEU A 356 14.91 -27.86 29.88
C LEU A 356 15.89 -28.44 28.79
N ASP A 357 17.15 -27.98 28.60
CA ASP A 357 18.48 -28.41 29.16
C ASP A 357 18.96 -29.85 28.83
N GLU A 358 20.25 -30.25 28.70
CA GLU A 358 21.57 -29.62 28.42
C GLU A 358 22.58 -30.77 28.01
N GLU A 359 23.82 -30.46 27.60
CA GLU A 359 25.12 -31.20 27.80
C GLU A 359 26.07 -31.31 26.57
N ILE A 360 27.39 -31.40 26.87
CA ILE A 360 28.56 -31.34 25.97
C ILE A 360 29.53 -32.48 26.31
N PRO A 361 30.31 -33.03 25.34
CA PRO A 361 31.74 -33.22 25.62
C PRO A 361 32.73 -32.96 24.45
N ASP A 362 33.93 -32.50 24.81
CA ASP A 362 35.13 -32.38 23.95
C ASP A 362 35.77 -33.74 23.57
N LYS A 363 36.42 -33.84 22.39
CA LYS A 363 37.91 -34.00 22.26
C LYS A 363 38.47 -34.37 20.85
N SER A 364 39.47 -33.57 20.41
CA SER A 364 40.74 -33.92 19.74
C SER A 364 40.83 -34.73 18.42
N GLY A 365 41.66 -34.24 17.48
CA GLY A 365 42.48 -35.11 16.60
C GLY A 365 43.08 -34.48 15.32
N LEU A 366 44.41 -34.52 15.17
CA LEU A 366 45.22 -34.32 13.94
C LEU A 366 45.21 -32.91 13.26
N ALA A 367 46.28 -32.40 12.65
CA ALA A 367 47.69 -32.79 12.66
C ALA A 367 48.62 -31.56 12.46
N THR A 368 49.87 -31.67 12.89
CA THR A 368 50.87 -30.58 12.87
C THR A 368 51.57 -30.39 11.52
N LEU A 369 51.80 -29.15 11.09
CA LEU A 369 52.88 -28.80 10.15
C LEU A 369 53.72 -27.63 10.65
N LYS A 370 55.05 -27.73 10.47
CA LYS A 370 56.06 -26.91 11.17
C LYS A 370 56.48 -25.67 10.36
N LEU A 371 56.17 -24.47 10.83
CA LEU A 371 56.70 -23.20 10.31
C LEU A 371 57.28 -22.30 11.43
N ARG A 372 58.18 -22.86 12.26
CA ARG A 372 58.64 -22.22 13.51
C ARG A 372 59.87 -21.28 13.38
N LYS A 373 60.17 -20.74 12.20
CA LYS A 373 61.33 -19.85 11.97
C LYS A 373 61.06 -18.66 11.01
N TRP A 374 59.87 -18.06 11.06
CA TRP A 374 59.60 -16.80 10.34
C TRP A 374 59.35 -15.63 11.32
N PRO A 375 59.90 -14.42 11.09
CA PRO A 375 59.73 -13.29 11.99
C PRO A 375 58.26 -12.82 12.11
N ILE A 376 57.47 -13.05 11.06
CA ILE A 376 56.02 -12.78 11.04
C ILE A 376 55.27 -13.59 12.11
N ALA A 377 55.72 -14.81 12.42
CA ALA A 377 55.12 -15.63 13.49
C ALA A 377 55.35 -15.04 14.89
N LYS A 378 56.53 -14.42 15.14
CA LYS A 378 56.79 -13.68 16.38
C LYS A 378 55.94 -12.40 16.46
N TRP A 379 55.74 -11.70 15.33
CA TRP A 379 54.86 -10.54 15.27
C TRP A 379 53.39 -10.92 15.54
N LEU A 380 52.90 -12.00 14.94
CA LEU A 380 51.56 -12.56 15.18
C LEU A 380 51.35 -13.08 16.61
N GLN A 381 52.38 -13.63 17.26
CA GLN A 381 52.28 -13.97 18.70
C GLN A 381 52.17 -12.70 19.56
N ARG A 382 52.96 -11.65 19.27
CA ARG A 382 52.94 -10.40 20.01
C ARG A 382 51.61 -9.65 19.85
N SER A 383 51.07 -9.60 18.63
CA SER A 383 49.74 -9.01 18.40
C SER A 383 48.62 -9.85 19.02
N LYS A 384 48.73 -11.18 19.08
CA LYS A 384 47.78 -12.05 19.78
C LYS A 384 47.81 -11.87 21.31
N GLU A 385 48.97 -11.55 21.89
CA GLU A 385 49.09 -11.15 23.30
C GLU A 385 48.53 -9.75 23.58
N GLU A 386 48.68 -8.79 22.67
CA GLU A 386 48.03 -7.48 22.80
C GLU A 386 46.51 -7.59 22.60
N PHE A 387 46.04 -8.40 21.65
CA PHE A 387 44.61 -8.65 21.45
C PHE A 387 43.99 -9.43 22.62
N SER A 388 44.73 -10.34 23.26
CA SER A 388 44.24 -11.01 24.47
C SER A 388 44.15 -10.05 25.65
N ARG A 389 45.13 -9.14 25.83
CA ARG A 389 45.04 -8.05 26.83
C ARG A 389 43.89 -7.10 26.55
N LEU A 390 43.66 -6.71 25.29
CA LEU A 390 42.52 -5.85 24.91
C LEU A 390 41.19 -6.56 25.14
N ARG A 391 41.10 -7.86 24.81
CA ARG A 391 39.92 -8.70 25.10
C ARG A 391 39.69 -8.87 26.60
N MET A 392 40.75 -9.02 27.40
CA MET A 392 40.68 -9.06 28.87
C MET A 392 40.22 -7.72 29.43
N ALA A 393 40.84 -6.60 29.06
CA ALA A 393 40.43 -5.26 29.50
C ALA A 393 38.99 -4.93 29.12
N CYS A 394 38.54 -5.33 27.92
CA CYS A 394 37.15 -5.16 27.50
C CYS A 394 36.20 -6.06 28.33
N LYS A 395 36.62 -7.28 28.67
CA LYS A 395 35.87 -8.22 29.55
C LYS A 395 35.86 -7.78 31.03
N GLU A 396 36.91 -7.10 31.50
CA GLU A 396 37.10 -6.70 32.91
C GLU A 396 36.58 -5.30 33.23
N HIS A 397 36.52 -4.39 32.24
CA HIS A 397 36.04 -3.01 32.46
C HIS A 397 34.75 -2.68 31.70
N VAL A 398 34.68 -2.98 30.40
CA VAL A 398 33.54 -2.55 29.55
C VAL A 398 32.33 -3.46 29.77
N LEU A 399 32.52 -4.78 29.74
CA LEU A 399 31.44 -5.76 29.91
C LEU A 399 30.72 -5.65 31.26
N PRO A 400 31.38 -5.48 32.43
CA PRO A 400 30.69 -5.29 33.70
C PRO A 400 29.98 -3.93 33.79
N LEU A 401 30.48 -2.87 33.14
CA LEU A 401 29.74 -1.61 33.03
C LEU A 401 28.42 -1.80 32.27
N ILE A 402 28.46 -2.42 31.09
CA ILE A 402 27.26 -2.73 30.28
C ILE A 402 26.29 -3.61 31.08
N ARG A 403 26.78 -4.66 31.76
CA ARG A 403 25.95 -5.52 32.62
C ARG A 403 25.32 -4.73 33.78
N LYS A 404 26.05 -3.81 34.42
CA LYS A 404 25.53 -2.99 35.53
C LYS A 404 24.46 -2.01 35.08
N TRP A 405 24.56 -1.45 33.87
CA TRP A 405 23.48 -0.66 33.26
C TRP A 405 22.26 -1.52 32.92
N ALA A 406 22.47 -2.70 32.33
CA ALA A 406 21.39 -3.63 32.00
C ALA A 406 20.63 -4.11 33.25
N THR A 407 21.31 -4.48 34.34
CA THR A 407 20.65 -4.91 35.59
C THR A 407 19.91 -3.79 36.29
N VAL A 408 20.43 -2.54 36.27
CA VAL A 408 19.69 -1.38 36.80
C VAL A 408 18.43 -1.08 35.98
N GLY A 409 18.49 -1.21 34.65
CA GLY A 409 17.32 -1.13 33.79
C GLY A 409 16.28 -2.22 34.09
N LEU A 410 16.75 -3.48 34.21
CA LEU A 410 15.88 -4.62 34.50
C LEU A 410 15.21 -4.51 35.88
N LEU A 411 15.92 -4.07 36.92
CA LEU A 411 15.35 -3.86 38.25
C LEU A 411 14.27 -2.76 38.27
N ARG A 412 14.49 -1.65 37.56
CA ARG A 412 13.49 -0.58 37.42
C ARG A 412 12.23 -1.07 36.70
N TRP A 413 12.39 -1.93 35.69
CA TRP A 413 11.27 -2.53 34.96
C TRP A 413 10.51 -3.58 35.79
N GLN A 414 11.22 -4.43 36.53
CA GLN A 414 10.62 -5.43 37.42
C GLN A 414 9.86 -4.79 38.59
N THR A 415 10.43 -3.74 39.22
CA THR A 415 9.74 -2.98 40.28
C THR A 415 8.49 -2.25 39.78
N PHE A 416 8.47 -1.79 38.54
CA PHE A 416 7.26 -1.27 37.89
C PHE A 416 6.20 -2.37 37.66
N ARG A 417 6.60 -3.54 37.14
CA ARG A 417 5.68 -4.69 36.95
C ARG A 417 5.07 -5.19 38.27
N MET A 418 5.87 -5.34 39.33
CA MET A 418 5.40 -5.82 40.64
C MET A 418 4.32 -4.90 41.24
N ARG A 419 4.46 -3.57 41.08
CA ARG A 419 3.43 -2.61 41.53
C ARG A 419 2.10 -2.75 40.78
N LYS A 420 2.12 -3.13 39.50
CA LYS A 420 0.89 -3.35 38.72
C LYS A 420 0.20 -4.69 39.07
N ALA A 421 0.98 -5.72 39.39
CA ALA A 421 0.46 -7.04 39.76
C ALA A 421 -0.26 -7.08 41.12
N VAL A 422 0.24 -6.33 42.12
CA VAL A 422 -0.40 -6.27 43.46
C VAL A 422 -1.81 -5.68 43.39
N VAL A 423 -2.02 -4.63 42.59
CA VAL A 423 -3.34 -3.98 42.39
C VAL A 423 -4.35 -4.90 41.68
N LEU A 424 -3.87 -5.84 40.86
CA LEU A 424 -4.72 -6.85 40.22
C LEU A 424 -5.09 -8.00 41.18
N ALA A 425 -4.19 -8.40 42.08
CA ALA A 425 -4.46 -9.46 43.06
C ALA A 425 -5.59 -9.08 44.04
N GLU A 426 -5.59 -7.85 44.57
CA GLU A 426 -6.65 -7.34 45.45
C GLU A 426 -8.04 -7.34 44.77
N ARG A 427 -8.08 -7.16 43.45
CA ARG A 427 -9.33 -7.14 42.67
C ARG A 427 -9.88 -8.54 42.35
N VAL A 428 -9.03 -9.57 42.35
CA VAL A 428 -9.40 -10.95 42.00
C VAL A 428 -9.94 -11.74 43.21
N GLU A 429 -9.55 -11.40 44.44
CA GLU A 429 -10.19 -11.99 45.63
C GLU A 429 -11.63 -11.50 45.80
N GLN A 430 -11.92 -10.23 45.54
CA GLN A 430 -13.29 -9.68 45.65
C GLN A 430 -14.31 -10.35 44.72
N VAL A 431 -13.88 -10.80 43.53
CA VAL A 431 -14.77 -11.46 42.54
C VAL A 431 -14.95 -12.95 42.84
N LYS A 432 -14.04 -13.58 43.59
CA LYS A 432 -14.11 -15.01 43.92
C LYS A 432 -15.19 -15.38 44.95
N GLU A 433 -15.63 -14.43 45.77
CA GLU A 433 -16.68 -14.66 46.77
C GLU A 433 -18.11 -14.59 46.17
N GLU A 434 -18.27 -14.02 44.97
CA GLU A 434 -19.59 -13.69 44.40
C GLU A 434 -20.20 -14.81 43.52
N PHE A 435 -19.40 -15.78 43.06
CA PHE A 435 -19.79 -16.77 42.03
C PHE A 435 -19.98 -18.21 42.53
N ALA A 436 -20.10 -18.44 43.85
CA ALA A 436 -20.20 -19.78 44.44
C ALA A 436 -21.63 -20.39 44.46
N GLY A 437 -22.53 -19.99 43.56
CA GLY A 437 -23.97 -20.29 43.62
C GLY A 437 -24.59 -20.98 42.40
N GLU A 438 -25.14 -22.18 42.65
CA GLU A 438 -26.24 -22.87 41.95
C GLU A 438 -25.99 -23.64 40.62
N GLU A 439 -26.20 -24.97 40.70
CA GLU A 439 -26.38 -25.93 39.59
C GLU A 439 -27.88 -26.28 39.42
N GLY A 440 -28.36 -26.73 38.23
CA GLY A 440 -29.67 -27.44 38.17
C GLY A 440 -30.43 -27.69 36.84
N LEU A 441 -30.11 -28.79 36.14
CA LEU A 441 -31.01 -29.78 35.47
C LEU A 441 -32.15 -29.46 34.43
N GLN A 442 -32.08 -30.18 33.27
CA GLN A 442 -33.15 -30.95 32.54
C GLN A 442 -34.32 -30.22 31.79
N SER A 443 -34.94 -30.71 30.67
CA SER A 443 -34.64 -31.77 29.65
C SER A 443 -35.67 -31.83 28.45
N THR A 444 -35.31 -32.51 27.33
CA THR A 444 -36.16 -33.07 26.19
C THR A 444 -36.57 -32.15 24.98
N PRO A 445 -37.00 -32.68 23.79
CA PRO A 445 -36.19 -33.41 22.79
C PRO A 445 -36.44 -32.98 21.30
N PRO A 446 -35.92 -33.71 20.29
CA PRO A 446 -34.85 -33.28 19.39
C PRO A 446 -35.26 -32.38 18.20
N VAL A 447 -34.75 -31.15 18.18
CA VAL A 447 -34.36 -30.47 16.93
C VAL A 447 -33.03 -31.09 16.45
N ALA A 448 -32.72 -31.02 15.15
CA ALA A 448 -31.42 -31.49 14.63
C ALA A 448 -30.27 -30.88 15.45
N MET A 449 -29.42 -31.72 16.04
CA MET A 449 -28.39 -31.31 16.99
C MET A 449 -27.45 -30.27 16.34
N PRO A 450 -27.31 -29.05 16.91
CA PRO A 450 -26.22 -28.16 16.54
C PRO A 450 -24.92 -28.77 17.07
N GLY A 451 -24.20 -29.50 16.21
CA GLY A 451 -22.99 -30.21 16.64
C GLY A 451 -22.27 -31.08 15.60
N GLN A 452 -22.94 -31.52 14.53
CA GLN A 452 -22.26 -32.22 13.41
C GLN A 452 -22.78 -31.76 12.05
N LEU A 453 -22.30 -30.59 11.63
CA LEU A 453 -22.38 -30.15 10.23
C LEU A 453 -21.54 -31.09 9.34
N PRO A 454 -22.01 -31.46 8.13
CA PRO A 454 -21.22 -32.27 7.22
C PRO A 454 -19.91 -31.54 6.84
N LYS A 455 -18.77 -32.26 6.90
CA LYS A 455 -17.40 -31.75 6.69
C LYS A 455 -17.06 -31.35 5.24
N GLY A 456 -18.03 -30.86 4.47
CA GLY A 456 -17.84 -30.33 3.12
C GLY A 456 -18.95 -29.35 2.73
N LEU A 457 -18.81 -28.70 1.57
CA LEU A 457 -19.83 -27.79 1.05
C LEU A 457 -21.09 -28.56 0.63
N ARG A 458 -22.14 -28.50 1.47
CA ARG A 458 -23.46 -29.09 1.25
C ARG A 458 -24.53 -28.23 1.94
N GLY A 459 -25.75 -28.24 1.41
CA GLY A 459 -26.86 -27.46 1.96
C GLY A 459 -26.70 -25.96 1.70
N ILE A 460 -27.16 -25.12 2.63
CA ILE A 460 -27.08 -23.67 2.54
C ILE A 460 -25.85 -23.20 3.31
N VAL A 461 -24.96 -22.49 2.62
CA VAL A 461 -23.71 -21.95 3.17
C VAL A 461 -23.66 -20.45 2.90
N LEU A 462 -23.53 -19.66 3.95
CA LEU A 462 -23.47 -18.20 3.88
C LEU A 462 -22.01 -17.76 3.96
N LEU A 463 -21.55 -16.96 3.00
CA LEU A 463 -20.22 -16.34 3.00
C LEU A 463 -20.37 -14.84 3.27
N THR A 464 -19.58 -14.30 4.20
CA THR A 464 -19.65 -12.87 4.55
C THR A 464 -18.32 -12.36 5.11
N SER A 465 -18.15 -11.04 5.10
CA SER A 465 -17.04 -10.33 5.75
C SER A 465 -17.40 -8.85 5.93
N PRO A 466 -16.98 -8.18 7.03
CA PRO A 466 -17.18 -6.75 7.25
C PRO A 466 -16.35 -5.84 6.35
N ALA A 467 -15.29 -6.38 5.75
CA ALA A 467 -14.38 -5.66 4.88
C ALA A 467 -14.11 -6.48 3.60
N PRO A 468 -13.59 -5.87 2.52
CA PRO A 468 -13.25 -6.60 1.31
C PRO A 468 -12.18 -7.67 1.57
N SER A 469 -12.57 -8.95 1.60
CA SER A 469 -11.69 -10.13 1.67
C SER A 469 -11.76 -11.03 0.43
N GLY A 470 -12.52 -10.63 -0.60
CA GLY A 470 -12.79 -11.47 -1.76
C GLY A 470 -13.90 -12.52 -1.55
N VAL A 471 -14.89 -12.24 -0.68
CA VAL A 471 -16.09 -13.08 -0.48
C VAL A 471 -16.71 -13.49 -1.81
N SER A 472 -17.03 -12.53 -2.68
CA SER A 472 -17.65 -12.73 -4.01
C SER A 472 -16.77 -13.54 -4.96
N PHE A 473 -15.45 -13.35 -4.87
CA PHE A 473 -14.48 -14.12 -5.63
C PHE A 473 -14.48 -15.60 -5.21
N LEU A 474 -14.51 -15.89 -3.90
CA LEU A 474 -14.63 -17.26 -3.41
C LEU A 474 -16.01 -17.87 -3.72
N ALA A 475 -17.10 -17.12 -3.53
CA ALA A 475 -18.46 -17.57 -3.85
C ALA A 475 -18.57 -18.03 -5.31
N ALA A 476 -18.13 -17.18 -6.24
CA ALA A 476 -18.08 -17.47 -7.67
C ALA A 476 -17.23 -18.70 -7.99
N ASN A 477 -15.97 -18.74 -7.53
CA ASN A 477 -15.03 -19.79 -7.90
C ASN A 477 -15.36 -21.14 -7.26
N LEU A 478 -15.86 -21.16 -6.02
CA LEU A 478 -16.30 -22.40 -5.37
C LEU A 478 -17.58 -22.94 -5.99
N GLY A 479 -18.54 -22.07 -6.35
CA GLY A 479 -19.75 -22.47 -7.07
C GLY A 479 -19.43 -23.09 -8.43
N VAL A 480 -18.56 -22.44 -9.22
CA VAL A 480 -18.06 -22.98 -10.49
C VAL A 480 -17.31 -24.29 -10.28
N SER A 481 -16.38 -24.36 -9.32
CA SER A 481 -15.58 -25.55 -9.04
C SER A 481 -16.46 -26.76 -8.69
N ARG A 482 -17.44 -26.56 -7.80
CA ARG A 482 -18.37 -27.62 -7.38
C ARG A 482 -19.35 -28.01 -8.48
N SER A 483 -19.75 -27.10 -9.37
CA SER A 483 -20.59 -27.46 -10.51
C SER A 483 -19.93 -28.43 -11.51
N PHE A 484 -18.59 -28.52 -11.52
CA PHE A 484 -17.87 -29.54 -12.29
C PHE A 484 -17.94 -30.95 -11.68
N THR A 485 -18.41 -31.12 -10.43
CA THR A 485 -18.60 -32.46 -9.84
C THR A 485 -19.96 -33.09 -10.19
N GLY A 486 -20.66 -32.56 -11.20
CA GLY A 486 -21.93 -33.08 -11.70
C GLY A 486 -23.17 -32.69 -10.88
N ILE A 487 -23.03 -31.76 -9.93
CA ILE A 487 -24.12 -31.24 -9.10
C ILE A 487 -24.45 -29.82 -9.60
N THR A 488 -25.73 -29.45 -9.71
CA THR A 488 -26.10 -28.05 -9.96
C THR A 488 -25.75 -27.23 -8.73
N VAL A 489 -25.11 -26.07 -8.88
CA VAL A 489 -24.84 -25.18 -7.74
C VAL A 489 -25.59 -23.87 -7.91
N SER A 490 -26.39 -23.54 -6.89
CA SER A 490 -27.06 -22.24 -6.81
C SER A 490 -26.22 -21.27 -6.02
N ILE A 491 -25.92 -20.12 -6.62
CA ILE A 491 -25.17 -19.03 -6.01
C ILE A 491 -26.14 -17.87 -5.82
N VAL A 492 -26.23 -17.34 -4.61
CA VAL A 492 -27.08 -16.19 -4.29
C VAL A 492 -26.18 -15.03 -3.93
N ASP A 493 -26.29 -13.94 -4.68
CA ASP A 493 -25.46 -12.74 -4.49
C ASP A 493 -26.37 -11.63 -3.98
N LEU A 494 -26.33 -11.39 -2.66
CA LEU A 494 -27.03 -10.27 -2.02
C LEU A 494 -26.21 -8.97 -2.04
N SER A 495 -25.02 -8.96 -2.65
CA SER A 495 -24.17 -7.76 -2.68
C SER A 495 -24.78 -6.67 -3.58
N THR A 496 -24.67 -5.41 -3.18
CA THR A 496 -25.20 -4.27 -3.95
C THR A 496 -24.34 -3.95 -5.17
N ASP A 497 -23.05 -4.30 -5.15
CA ASP A 497 -22.10 -4.18 -6.25
C ASP A 497 -22.16 -5.37 -7.23
N GLN A 498 -22.92 -6.42 -6.92
CA GLN A 498 -23.06 -7.63 -7.73
C GLN A 498 -21.69 -8.27 -8.03
N GLY A 499 -20.89 -8.43 -6.97
CA GLY A 499 -19.50 -8.89 -7.06
C GLY A 499 -19.37 -10.27 -7.71
N VAL A 500 -20.25 -11.21 -7.38
CA VAL A 500 -20.24 -12.57 -7.96
C VAL A 500 -20.55 -12.51 -9.46
N LYS A 501 -21.55 -11.72 -9.84
CA LYS A 501 -21.93 -11.51 -11.24
C LYS A 501 -20.77 -10.94 -12.07
N THR A 502 -19.98 -10.03 -11.48
CA THR A 502 -18.78 -9.47 -12.11
C THR A 502 -17.69 -10.52 -12.31
N VAL A 503 -17.45 -11.40 -11.33
CA VAL A 503 -16.48 -12.50 -11.45
C VAL A 503 -16.91 -13.53 -12.50
N LEU A 504 -18.20 -13.86 -12.57
CA LEU A 504 -18.75 -14.93 -13.40
C LEU A 504 -19.08 -14.52 -14.84
N ASN A 505 -19.34 -13.23 -15.09
CA ASN A 505 -19.82 -12.67 -16.36
C ASN A 505 -20.91 -13.54 -17.04
N PRO A 506 -22.04 -13.78 -16.34
CA PRO A 506 -23.00 -14.80 -16.71
C PRO A 506 -23.93 -14.35 -17.83
N LEU A 507 -24.61 -15.31 -18.48
CA LEU A 507 -25.75 -15.02 -19.35
C LEU A 507 -27.04 -14.95 -18.54
N ARG A 508 -27.94 -14.01 -18.85
CA ARG A 508 -29.27 -13.96 -18.23
C ARG A 508 -30.07 -15.21 -18.61
N HIS A 509 -30.66 -15.87 -17.62
CA HIS A 509 -31.52 -17.02 -17.82
C HIS A 509 -32.93 -16.56 -18.23
N SER A 510 -33.63 -17.35 -19.04
CA SER A 510 -35.01 -17.03 -19.50
C SER A 510 -36.10 -17.34 -18.47
N LEU A 511 -35.73 -17.61 -17.21
CA LEU A 511 -36.69 -17.83 -16.13
C LEU A 511 -36.85 -16.50 -15.40
N GLU A 512 -38.06 -15.97 -15.42
CA GLU A 512 -38.44 -14.83 -14.59
C GLU A 512 -38.92 -15.36 -13.24
N LEU A 513 -38.31 -14.87 -12.17
CA LEU A 513 -38.74 -15.09 -10.80
C LEU A 513 -38.89 -13.69 -10.18
N GLU A 514 -40.03 -13.40 -9.58
CA GLU A 514 -40.34 -12.06 -9.09
C GLU A 514 -39.22 -11.57 -8.15
N GLU A 515 -38.76 -10.34 -8.38
CA GLU A 515 -37.65 -9.66 -7.65
C GLU A 515 -36.23 -10.21 -7.85
N TRP A 516 -36.04 -11.35 -8.53
CA TRP A 516 -34.74 -12.00 -8.71
C TRP A 516 -34.33 -12.15 -10.17
N ASP A 517 -33.23 -11.49 -10.54
CA ASP A 517 -32.55 -11.76 -11.81
C ASP A 517 -31.77 -13.08 -11.72
N ILE A 518 -32.08 -14.01 -12.63
CA ILE A 518 -31.42 -15.31 -12.74
C ILE A 518 -30.39 -15.27 -13.87
N TRP A 519 -29.20 -15.81 -13.60
CA TRP A 519 -28.12 -15.93 -14.57
C TRP A 519 -27.51 -17.34 -14.56
N THR A 520 -26.81 -17.71 -15.64
CA THR A 520 -26.18 -19.03 -15.78
C THR A 520 -24.89 -18.97 -16.61
N GLY A 521 -24.04 -19.98 -16.41
CA GLY A 521 -22.76 -20.13 -17.11
C GLY A 521 -22.86 -20.90 -18.42
N LYS A 522 -21.96 -20.61 -19.37
CA LYS A 522 -21.82 -21.41 -20.60
C LYS A 522 -21.07 -22.75 -20.39
N ALA A 523 -20.19 -22.79 -19.38
CA ALA A 523 -19.15 -23.82 -19.27
C ALA A 523 -19.35 -24.81 -18.12
N ALA A 524 -20.25 -24.52 -17.17
CA ALA A 524 -20.48 -25.35 -15.99
C ALA A 524 -21.90 -25.12 -15.44
N ASN A 525 -22.45 -26.10 -14.73
CA ASN A 525 -23.86 -26.14 -14.34
C ASN A 525 -24.12 -25.40 -13.01
N TRP A 526 -24.18 -24.07 -13.08
CA TRP A 526 -24.56 -23.23 -11.95
C TRP A 526 -25.60 -22.18 -12.35
N LEU A 527 -26.34 -21.74 -11.35
CA LEU A 527 -27.31 -20.66 -11.41
C LEU A 527 -26.86 -19.56 -10.45
N LEU A 528 -26.96 -18.30 -10.87
CA LEU A 528 -26.72 -17.12 -10.04
C LEU A 528 -28.03 -16.36 -9.86
N PHE A 529 -28.35 -15.98 -8.62
CA PHE A 529 -29.51 -15.19 -8.26
C PHE A 529 -29.03 -13.85 -7.69
N THR A 530 -29.36 -12.74 -8.36
CA THR A 530 -29.09 -11.38 -7.89
C THR A 530 -30.43 -10.64 -7.73
N PRO A 531 -30.71 -10.01 -6.59
CA PRO A 531 -31.93 -9.22 -6.44
C PRO A 531 -31.71 -7.79 -6.99
N SER A 532 -32.79 -7.11 -7.39
CA SER A 532 -32.72 -5.72 -7.88
C SER A 532 -32.64 -4.67 -6.76
N GLN A 533 -33.08 -5.03 -5.56
CA GLN A 533 -33.08 -4.25 -4.31
C GLN A 533 -32.95 -5.25 -3.15
N TYR A 534 -32.68 -4.84 -1.91
CA TYR A 534 -32.59 -5.81 -0.81
C TYR A 534 -33.93 -6.54 -0.58
N PRO A 535 -33.98 -7.87 -0.78
CA PRO A 535 -35.18 -8.66 -0.52
C PRO A 535 -35.41 -8.83 0.99
N SER A 536 -36.66 -9.06 1.37
CA SER A 536 -37.00 -9.39 2.76
C SER A 536 -36.49 -10.77 3.17
N LEU A 537 -36.25 -10.96 4.47
CA LEU A 537 -35.80 -12.22 5.06
C LEU A 537 -36.62 -13.41 4.57
N ALA A 538 -37.96 -13.29 4.54
CA ALA A 538 -38.84 -14.36 4.10
C ALA A 538 -38.62 -14.75 2.62
N GLN A 539 -38.33 -13.78 1.75
CA GLN A 539 -38.04 -14.02 0.33
C GLN A 539 -36.67 -14.67 0.13
N VAL A 540 -35.65 -14.23 0.89
CA VAL A 540 -34.32 -14.87 0.89
C VAL A 540 -34.43 -16.30 1.39
N GLU A 541 -35.08 -16.53 2.53
CA GLU A 541 -35.23 -17.87 3.11
C GLU A 541 -36.01 -18.81 2.20
N TYR A 542 -37.09 -18.34 1.59
CA TYR A 542 -37.83 -19.11 0.59
C TYR A 542 -36.93 -19.52 -0.58
N LEU A 543 -36.14 -18.58 -1.14
CA LEU A 543 -35.21 -18.88 -2.23
C LEU A 543 -34.13 -19.89 -1.78
N LEU A 544 -33.47 -19.65 -0.65
CA LEU A 544 -32.40 -20.50 -0.13
C LEU A 544 -32.89 -21.92 0.15
N GLN A 545 -34.02 -22.08 0.82
CA GLN A 545 -34.61 -23.39 1.13
C GLN A 545 -35.04 -24.13 -0.14
N ARG A 546 -35.70 -23.42 -1.07
CA ARG A 546 -36.12 -24.00 -2.34
C ARG A 546 -34.93 -24.46 -3.19
N ARG A 547 -33.89 -23.63 -3.31
CA ARG A 547 -32.67 -23.97 -4.07
C ARG A 547 -31.86 -25.07 -3.39
N ALA A 548 -31.86 -25.15 -2.06
CA ALA A 548 -31.23 -26.27 -1.35
C ALA A 548 -31.97 -27.60 -1.57
N ALA A 549 -33.29 -27.57 -1.76
CA ALA A 549 -34.09 -28.76 -2.11
C ALA A 549 -33.96 -29.16 -3.59
N GLU A 550 -33.84 -28.19 -4.51
CA GLU A 550 -33.70 -28.43 -5.96
C GLU A 550 -32.25 -28.81 -6.36
N ASP A 551 -31.24 -28.07 -5.87
CA ASP A 551 -29.84 -28.14 -6.33
C ASP A 551 -28.89 -28.80 -5.31
N GLY A 552 -29.26 -28.88 -4.03
CA GLY A 552 -28.48 -29.53 -2.96
C GLY A 552 -27.32 -28.73 -2.37
N LEU A 553 -26.73 -27.80 -3.12
CA LEU A 553 -25.75 -26.82 -2.63
C LEU A 553 -26.15 -25.40 -3.02
N VAL A 554 -26.31 -24.55 -2.00
CA VAL A 554 -26.52 -23.11 -2.14
C VAL A 554 -25.39 -22.35 -1.45
N ILE A 555 -24.66 -21.54 -2.22
CA ILE A 555 -23.63 -20.63 -1.70
C ILE A 555 -24.20 -19.22 -1.76
N ALA A 556 -24.44 -18.60 -0.61
CA ALA A 556 -25.01 -17.26 -0.53
C ALA A 556 -23.97 -16.25 -0.03
N GLU A 557 -23.60 -15.27 -0.84
CA GLU A 557 -22.89 -14.10 -0.36
C GLU A 557 -23.86 -13.15 0.33
N ILE A 558 -23.56 -12.79 1.57
CA ILE A 558 -24.30 -11.79 2.33
C ILE A 558 -23.35 -10.62 2.64
N PRO A 559 -23.59 -9.41 2.10
CA PRO A 559 -22.77 -8.26 2.43
C PRO A 559 -23.04 -7.84 3.88
N TRP A 560 -22.04 -7.25 4.55
CA TRP A 560 -22.13 -6.96 5.98
C TRP A 560 -23.28 -6.02 6.35
N ASN A 561 -23.64 -5.11 5.44
CA ASN A 561 -24.72 -4.14 5.58
C ASN A 561 -26.12 -4.68 5.20
N TYR A 562 -26.29 -5.98 4.90
CA TYR A 562 -27.62 -6.55 4.71
C TYR A 562 -28.43 -6.49 6.03
N PRO A 563 -29.59 -5.81 6.09
CA PRO A 563 -30.25 -5.50 7.36
C PRO A 563 -30.66 -6.72 8.21
N GLN A 564 -30.84 -7.88 7.59
CA GLN A 564 -31.31 -9.11 8.23
C GLN A 564 -30.22 -10.20 8.25
N ARG A 565 -28.94 -9.81 8.13
CA ARG A 565 -27.76 -10.69 8.12
C ARG A 565 -27.73 -11.64 9.32
N GLU A 566 -27.94 -11.12 10.52
CA GLU A 566 -27.84 -11.91 11.77
C GLU A 566 -28.92 -13.01 11.85
N ALA A 567 -30.14 -12.71 11.41
CA ALA A 567 -31.23 -13.69 11.38
C ALA A 567 -30.93 -14.84 10.41
N LEU A 568 -30.32 -14.56 9.26
CA LEU A 568 -29.82 -15.59 8.34
C LEU A 568 -28.66 -16.37 8.97
N MET A 569 -27.71 -15.67 9.61
CA MET A 569 -26.53 -16.29 10.21
C MET A 569 -26.85 -17.25 11.37
N GLN A 570 -27.89 -16.96 12.15
CA GLN A 570 -28.38 -17.85 13.21
C GLN A 570 -29.05 -19.13 12.67
N ARG A 571 -29.54 -19.12 11.43
CA ARG A 571 -30.34 -20.21 10.84
C ARG A 571 -29.56 -21.12 9.92
N TYR A 572 -28.52 -20.62 9.26
CA TYR A 572 -27.73 -21.36 8.28
C TYR A 572 -26.24 -21.31 8.60
N ARG A 573 -25.49 -22.29 8.06
CA ARG A 573 -24.04 -22.37 8.24
C ARG A 573 -23.37 -21.12 7.70
N SER A 574 -22.80 -20.32 8.58
CA SER A 574 -22.14 -19.06 8.24
C SER A 574 -20.64 -19.21 8.23
N ILE A 575 -19.97 -18.56 7.29
CA ILE A 575 -18.51 -18.62 7.11
C ILE A 575 -17.97 -17.20 6.93
N ALA A 576 -17.07 -16.82 7.82
CA ALA A 576 -16.30 -15.59 7.73
C ALA A 576 -15.13 -15.80 6.77
N VAL A 577 -15.09 -15.02 5.69
CA VAL A 577 -13.91 -14.96 4.81
C VAL A 577 -13.01 -13.85 5.32
N VAL A 578 -11.83 -14.24 5.81
CA VAL A 578 -10.86 -13.35 6.45
C VAL A 578 -9.61 -13.26 5.58
N ASP A 579 -9.24 -12.06 5.15
CA ASP A 579 -7.95 -11.80 4.53
C ASP A 579 -6.83 -11.82 5.59
N CYS A 580 -5.62 -12.20 5.20
CA CYS A 580 -4.44 -12.21 6.09
C CYS A 580 -3.81 -10.82 6.27
N ASP A 581 -4.43 -9.76 5.77
CA ASP A 581 -4.01 -8.38 6.02
C ASP A 581 -4.33 -7.90 7.46
N TYR A 582 -3.45 -7.08 8.02
CA TYR A 582 -3.57 -6.56 9.38
C TYR A 582 -4.75 -5.58 9.55
N HIS A 583 -4.99 -4.71 8.57
CA HIS A 583 -6.11 -3.77 8.63
C HIS A 583 -7.45 -4.51 8.44
N HIS A 584 -7.47 -5.51 7.56
CA HIS A 584 -8.63 -6.40 7.42
C HIS A 584 -8.94 -7.11 8.74
N TRP A 585 -7.94 -7.70 9.41
CA TRP A 585 -8.13 -8.35 10.71
C TRP A 585 -8.71 -7.41 11.77
N LEU A 586 -8.16 -6.20 11.92
CA LEU A 586 -8.69 -5.21 12.86
C LEU A 586 -10.14 -4.81 12.56
N GLN A 587 -10.47 -4.58 11.28
CA GLN A 587 -11.84 -4.28 10.86
C GLN A 587 -12.77 -5.45 11.17
N PHE A 588 -12.30 -6.69 10.98
CA PHE A 588 -13.05 -7.88 11.32
C PHE A 588 -13.33 -7.98 12.82
N THR A 589 -12.31 -7.88 13.68
CA THR A 589 -12.50 -8.01 15.14
C THR A 589 -13.36 -6.90 15.73
N ASN A 590 -13.29 -5.69 15.16
CA ASN A 590 -14.13 -4.57 15.61
C ASN A 590 -15.61 -4.76 15.20
N ALA A 591 -15.86 -5.25 13.99
CA ALA A 591 -17.22 -5.41 13.46
C ALA A 591 -17.91 -6.71 13.90
N ALA A 592 -17.14 -7.73 14.27
CA ALA A 592 -17.63 -9.00 14.81
C ALA A 592 -16.84 -9.41 16.07
N PRO A 593 -17.06 -8.77 17.24
CA PRO A 593 -16.35 -9.13 18.47
C PRO A 593 -16.53 -10.60 18.90
N SER A 594 -17.62 -11.23 18.45
CA SER A 594 -17.84 -12.66 18.55
C SER A 594 -18.29 -13.23 17.20
N TRP A 595 -17.96 -14.50 16.94
CA TRP A 595 -18.32 -15.21 15.72
C TRP A 595 -18.68 -16.66 16.03
N GLY A 596 -19.87 -17.10 15.60
CA GLY A 596 -20.37 -18.46 15.82
C GLY A 596 -20.36 -19.37 14.59
N GLY A 597 -19.78 -18.90 13.47
CA GLY A 597 -19.66 -19.66 12.23
C GLY A 597 -18.26 -20.23 12.01
N ASP A 598 -18.00 -20.77 10.82
CA ASP A 598 -16.64 -21.17 10.44
C ASP A 598 -15.79 -19.96 10.03
N PHE A 599 -14.46 -20.14 10.04
CA PHE A 599 -13.51 -19.21 9.42
C PHE A 599 -12.83 -19.83 8.19
N TRP A 600 -12.74 -19.08 7.10
CA TRP A 600 -11.90 -19.37 5.95
C TRP A 600 -10.86 -18.26 5.79
N LEU A 601 -9.59 -18.66 5.67
CA LEU A 601 -8.52 -17.71 5.37
C LEU A 601 -8.41 -17.55 3.85
N ASN A 602 -8.41 -16.32 3.35
CA ASN A 602 -8.15 -16.01 1.94
C ASN A 602 -6.79 -15.32 1.76
N GLN A 603 -6.29 -15.34 0.51
CA GLN A 603 -5.03 -14.75 0.07
C GLN A 603 -3.79 -15.14 0.93
N SER A 604 -3.85 -16.28 1.62
CA SER A 604 -2.95 -16.58 2.72
C SER A 604 -1.59 -17.11 2.25
N THR A 605 -0.50 -16.65 2.85
CA THR A 605 0.82 -17.28 2.71
C THR A 605 1.03 -18.32 3.82
N PRO A 606 1.87 -19.37 3.62
CA PRO A 606 2.09 -20.40 4.63
C PRO A 606 2.54 -19.88 6.00
N GLU A 607 3.32 -18.78 6.02
CA GLU A 607 3.74 -18.12 7.26
C GLU A 607 2.59 -17.40 7.98
N MET A 608 1.65 -16.82 7.22
CA MET A 608 0.50 -16.10 7.77
C MET A 608 -0.58 -17.05 8.29
N VAL A 609 -0.76 -18.22 7.67
CA VAL A 609 -1.70 -19.26 8.16
C VAL A 609 -1.45 -19.61 9.63
N SER A 610 -0.19 -19.80 10.03
CA SER A 610 0.18 -20.10 11.42
C SER A 610 -0.17 -18.95 12.38
N LYS A 611 0.09 -17.70 11.98
CA LYS A 611 -0.22 -16.51 12.77
C LYS A 611 -1.74 -16.30 12.91
N MET A 612 -2.48 -16.43 11.81
CA MET A 612 -3.94 -16.33 11.81
C MET A 612 -4.59 -17.47 12.60
N SER A 613 -4.02 -18.68 12.58
CA SER A 613 -4.47 -19.78 13.44
C SER A 613 -4.41 -19.43 14.93
N SER A 614 -3.31 -18.78 15.35
CA SER A 614 -3.13 -18.32 16.73
C SER A 614 -4.12 -17.21 17.08
N LEU A 615 -4.29 -16.22 16.18
CA LEU A 615 -5.21 -15.09 16.38
C LEU A 615 -6.68 -15.53 16.44
N LEU A 616 -7.12 -16.46 15.58
CA LEU A 616 -8.48 -17.02 15.63
C LEU A 616 -8.72 -17.81 16.93
N LYS A 617 -7.71 -18.55 17.40
CA LYS A 617 -7.79 -19.30 18.66
C LYS A 617 -7.79 -18.38 19.89
N GLU A 618 -7.05 -17.27 19.84
CA GLU A 618 -7.01 -16.26 20.91
C GLU A 618 -8.31 -15.45 20.97
N GLN A 619 -8.79 -14.93 19.83
CA GLN A 619 -9.96 -14.06 19.76
C GLN A 619 -11.31 -14.80 19.82
N TYR A 620 -11.43 -15.94 19.14
CA TYR A 620 -12.73 -16.63 18.94
C TYR A 620 -12.76 -18.06 19.49
N GLN A 621 -11.65 -18.56 20.05
CA GLN A 621 -11.49 -19.95 20.51
C GLN A 621 -11.74 -21.00 19.40
N GLN A 622 -11.55 -20.60 18.14
CA GLN A 622 -11.84 -21.40 16.95
C GLN A 622 -10.61 -21.53 16.04
N SER A 623 -10.64 -22.51 15.13
CA SER A 623 -9.70 -22.63 14.01
C SER A 623 -10.40 -22.28 12.70
N PHE A 624 -9.62 -21.97 11.66
CA PHE A 624 -10.13 -21.97 10.29
C PHE A 624 -10.39 -23.40 9.79
N THR A 625 -11.34 -23.55 8.87
CA THR A 625 -11.73 -24.84 8.25
C THR A 625 -11.23 -24.98 6.80
N ALA A 626 -10.87 -23.88 6.15
CA ALA A 626 -10.23 -23.88 4.82
C ALA A 626 -9.21 -22.73 4.69
N ILE A 627 -8.25 -22.92 3.79
CA ILE A 627 -7.24 -21.92 3.42
C ILE A 627 -7.29 -21.73 1.90
N TYR A 628 -7.33 -20.50 1.42
CA TYR A 628 -7.17 -20.16 0.01
C TYR A 628 -5.92 -19.29 -0.16
N PRO A 629 -4.91 -19.74 -0.91
CA PRO A 629 -3.66 -19.00 -1.07
C PRO A 629 -3.85 -17.78 -1.96
N TYR A 630 -2.85 -16.91 -1.99
CA TYR A 630 -2.80 -15.85 -2.99
C TYR A 630 -2.67 -16.43 -4.42
N PHE A 631 -3.71 -16.25 -5.23
CA PHE A 631 -3.73 -16.66 -6.63
C PHE A 631 -3.30 -15.48 -7.53
N SER A 632 -2.06 -15.48 -8.03
CA SER A 632 -1.55 -14.42 -8.92
C SER A 632 -2.39 -14.23 -10.20
N ALA A 633 -3.05 -15.28 -10.69
CA ALA A 633 -3.95 -15.23 -11.83
C ALA A 633 -5.32 -14.59 -11.54
N ALA A 634 -5.72 -14.40 -10.26
CA ALA A 634 -7.05 -13.94 -9.88
C ALA A 634 -7.45 -12.60 -10.52
N ALA A 635 -6.54 -11.62 -10.52
CA ALA A 635 -6.77 -10.31 -11.13
C ALA A 635 -6.99 -10.40 -12.65
N TYR A 636 -6.31 -11.33 -13.33
CA TYR A 636 -6.47 -11.57 -14.77
C TYR A 636 -7.81 -12.26 -15.07
N GLY A 637 -8.17 -13.29 -14.31
CA GLY A 637 -9.46 -13.97 -14.43
C GLY A 637 -10.64 -13.02 -14.20
N LEU A 638 -10.58 -12.20 -13.13
CA LEU A 638 -11.57 -11.17 -12.83
C LEU A 638 -11.74 -10.17 -13.98
N TYR A 639 -10.63 -9.66 -14.54
CA TYR A 639 -10.68 -8.71 -15.66
C TYR A 639 -11.32 -9.31 -16.93
N GLN A 640 -11.22 -10.62 -17.12
CA GLN A 640 -11.86 -11.33 -18.24
C GLN A 640 -13.31 -11.74 -17.98
N GLY A 641 -13.81 -11.60 -16.74
CA GLY A 641 -15.05 -12.26 -16.34
C GLY A 641 -14.95 -13.78 -16.45
N ARG A 642 -13.76 -14.34 -16.20
CA ARG A 642 -13.45 -15.76 -16.31
C ARG A 642 -13.04 -16.29 -14.93
N PRO A 643 -13.91 -17.01 -14.20
CA PRO A 643 -13.55 -17.59 -12.91
C PRO A 643 -12.37 -18.57 -13.06
N LEU A 644 -11.41 -18.49 -12.12
CA LEU A 644 -10.23 -19.36 -12.06
C LEU A 644 -10.58 -20.84 -12.01
N ALA A 645 -11.71 -21.21 -11.41
CA ALA A 645 -12.20 -22.59 -11.37
C ALA A 645 -12.54 -23.21 -12.75
N LEU A 646 -12.42 -22.45 -13.85
CA LEU A 646 -12.44 -22.99 -15.22
C LEU A 646 -11.09 -23.55 -15.66
N ASP A 647 -10.01 -23.26 -14.94
CA ASP A 647 -8.70 -23.89 -15.08
C ASP A 647 -8.67 -25.18 -14.23
N PRO A 648 -8.39 -26.37 -14.80
CA PRO A 648 -8.34 -27.62 -14.05
C PRO A 648 -7.39 -27.60 -12.85
N GLU A 649 -6.20 -27.00 -12.97
CA GLU A 649 -5.18 -27.02 -11.91
C GLU A 649 -5.62 -26.15 -10.71
N LEU A 650 -6.10 -24.94 -11.00
CA LEU A 650 -6.61 -24.02 -9.96
C LEU A 650 -7.91 -24.53 -9.34
N ARG A 651 -8.75 -25.24 -10.10
CA ARG A 651 -9.95 -25.91 -9.61
C ARG A 651 -9.63 -27.04 -8.63
N GLU A 652 -8.57 -27.81 -8.89
CA GLU A 652 -8.09 -28.83 -7.95
C GLU A 652 -7.60 -28.20 -6.65
N MET A 653 -6.83 -27.10 -6.72
CA MET A 653 -6.43 -26.34 -5.52
C MET A 653 -7.64 -25.86 -4.70
N LEU A 654 -8.64 -25.24 -5.35
CA LEU A 654 -9.86 -24.76 -4.70
C LEU A 654 -10.67 -25.86 -4.01
N ASN A 655 -10.55 -27.11 -4.45
CA ASN A 655 -11.23 -28.27 -3.85
C ASN A 655 -10.39 -28.97 -2.77
N ALA A 656 -9.06 -29.01 -2.92
CA ALA A 656 -8.15 -29.75 -2.04
C ALA A 656 -7.90 -29.08 -0.68
N GLN A 657 -8.19 -27.78 -0.55
CA GLN A 657 -7.79 -26.97 0.62
C GLN A 657 -8.86 -26.88 1.73
N GLN A 658 -9.83 -27.78 1.72
CA GLN A 658 -10.73 -28.00 2.87
C GLN A 658 -10.06 -28.97 3.83
N ARG A 659 -9.80 -28.52 5.06
CA ARG A 659 -9.09 -29.34 6.04
C ARG A 659 -10.03 -30.40 6.61
N GLU A 660 -9.82 -31.66 6.23
CA GLU A 660 -10.39 -32.78 6.98
C GLU A 660 -9.67 -32.85 8.33
N GLU A 661 -10.31 -32.37 9.40
CA GLU A 661 -9.89 -32.69 10.75
C GLU A 661 -10.15 -34.18 10.99
N GLU A 662 -9.08 -34.98 11.03
CA GLU A 662 -9.09 -36.28 11.68
C GLU A 662 -9.54 -36.09 13.14
N ALA A 663 -10.40 -36.97 13.63
CA ALA A 663 -10.84 -36.91 15.01
C ALA A 663 -9.69 -37.39 15.91
N ASP A 664 -9.22 -36.53 16.82
CA ASP A 664 -8.17 -36.89 17.79
C ASP A 664 -8.50 -38.20 18.51
N GLU A 665 -7.50 -39.08 18.60
CA GLU A 665 -7.58 -40.27 19.43
C GLU A 665 -7.83 -39.87 20.90
N PRO A 666 -8.65 -40.63 21.65
CA PRO A 666 -8.87 -40.35 23.06
C PRO A 666 -7.56 -40.47 23.84
N ALA A 667 -7.11 -39.35 24.42
CA ALA A 667 -5.89 -39.29 25.22
C ALA A 667 -5.92 -40.35 26.33
N GLN A 668 -4.90 -41.21 26.36
CA GLN A 668 -4.80 -42.33 27.29
C GLN A 668 -4.70 -41.81 28.74
N THR A 669 -5.63 -42.24 29.59
CA THR A 669 -5.54 -42.06 31.04
C THR A 669 -4.37 -42.85 31.59
N TYR A 670 -3.34 -42.15 32.07
CA TYR A 670 -2.37 -42.74 32.99
C TYR A 670 -2.94 -42.71 34.41
N GLU A 671 -3.37 -43.88 34.89
CA GLU A 671 -3.57 -44.09 36.33
C GLU A 671 -2.22 -44.02 37.04
N SER A 672 -2.12 -43.22 38.11
CA SER A 672 -1.01 -43.30 39.06
C SER A 672 -1.45 -44.02 40.33
N VAL A 673 -1.21 -45.33 40.38
CA VAL A 673 -1.15 -46.11 41.62
C VAL A 673 0.33 -46.33 41.96
N GLY A 674 0.78 -45.86 43.12
CA GLY A 674 2.16 -46.05 43.60
C GLY A 674 2.73 -44.83 44.31
#